data_AF-A0AAV7JWH4-F1
#
_entry.id   AF-A0AAV7JWH4-F1
#
_cell.length_a   1.000
_cell.length_b   1.000
_cell.length_c   1.000
_cell.angle_alpha   90.00
_cell.angle_beta   90.00
_cell.angle_gamma   90.00
#
_symmetry.space_group_name_H-M   'P 1'
#
loop_
_entity.id
_entity.type
_entity.pdbx_description
1 polymer ?
#
loop_
_entity_poly.entity_id
_entity_poly.type
_entity_poly.pdbx_seq_one_letter_code
_entity_poly.pdbx_strand_id
1 'polypeptide(L)'
;MEVVALISGGKDSSYNVLHCMNHGHKIVALANIQPYIDGEIDSLMFQSIGHETIEVIAIAIDLPLYQIRTKGIAKSTELFYDKTLDDEIEDLYELLVQVLTKHPEVKGVSSGAILSNYQRLRVENVCNRLGLVSLAYLWRLNQEVLLHDMINSGVDAITVKIGSLGLKPDRHLGKRLSEVEGEFVRLGGECGLNVCGEGGEYETLTLNAPFFKRKVVLDEFQSVIASKDPYSPVGYIKILKLHLEDKDCENFPKPRTPPILHKELLEYSRKSELITSQTVKLVTAINTEILEFGNNTSFGEKYFCLSLVAYFESADLAKGVKNMMQQIGSILNQNQLNFSHIIHTNLFLSEMNNYAIINKIYSSYFSIKPPSRVCLQIQMLSNAGTICRLELIGTRGEDTACMHVQSRSFWAPANIGPYAQCYTAGGWVFVAGQIGLISSLMELADVSMQPQLSLQHCQTVLQANNSEVTCFVIGSCYGTNRNILEHCQVVFNTFYGAETGKHMNYILVPKLPKNADCEWQMTSLTNPAFTDSEKHSFQLVDFNFNAFVTGFSTKSEGVGLTIRICQQQQIGEIPFEIFEKEFSSHLFKIKSKFPNLNLNMANIRVWTVLSHSNLEVLLSGCIRKVWCEQQGRLSDKYGRKRIMLICYFISTLGYAALTITASYFGFIMARIVSGSFKQGILLSKAYLSDITPANSFTEVMGVFSSSVTFGAAIGVIIGGHLATYDDTFLTSAIVITLTFLFLTIFVFFLPTPRENIPRTQSKTPNFNNIPSLLSRYWDILLLKLVQQLSEVLYYSNLMLFLEENYGFTLSECGYIMAFNSVCAIIAAGSTNTILKHFYNNNNIIIATHFTFICAIGYLLILLLDVKVLFLALFLIESSSMLFRLIHLNLLFSRTSVGDRGVAIGLITSVGSMAKILSPGLAGTNLFSKQVLMIFPYPFSITLVHFIAIVVCVRPILILTRSNGIHGTGSQKKVYYRRLMGLSIGKIFSSVSSHISILHIPVSYSHTVKATSPVFTVFLSKLILNESQSVAVYLTLVPIVCGVLMATISDIVIDMLGVVNALISTGAFTLQNIYSKKAMKDIEVHQLQLLEHITLIALVLFIPIWVIVDGQVLFFGAPEFDYENISRIWTLLGLAAISNVGQNIFAFFVISNLSPLSYSVANVTKRIVIISGSLFFFKDPITMTTIFGMCIAISGVFLYNRMKLNRLVDSKPILPLTKDLHSPGLGNPITA
;
A
#
# COMPACT_ATOMS: atom_id res chain seq x y z
N MET A 1 -37.85 26.90 -6.37
CA MET A 1 -38.93 26.15 -5.68
C MET A 1 -39.01 26.62 -4.23
N GLU A 2 -40.15 26.45 -3.57
CA GLU A 2 -40.27 26.67 -2.13
C GLU A 2 -39.84 25.42 -1.36
N VAL A 3 -38.98 25.60 -0.37
CA VAL A 3 -38.20 24.53 0.26
C VAL A 3 -38.25 24.66 1.78
N VAL A 4 -38.40 23.52 2.46
CA VAL A 4 -38.16 23.42 3.91
C VAL A 4 -36.70 23.01 4.15
N ALA A 5 -36.03 23.67 5.09
CA ALA A 5 -34.65 23.35 5.45
C ALA A 5 -34.59 22.46 6.69
N LEU A 6 -33.97 21.27 6.57
CA LEU A 6 -33.57 20.48 7.73
C LEU A 6 -32.32 21.11 8.34
N ILE A 7 -32.48 21.73 9.52
CA ILE A 7 -31.39 22.41 10.24
C ILE A 7 -30.95 21.54 11.39
N SER A 8 -29.65 21.25 11.49
CA SER A 8 -29.03 20.58 12.64
C SER A 8 -28.35 21.57 13.61
N GLY A 9 -28.25 22.84 13.22
CA GLY A 9 -27.43 23.86 13.90
C GLY A 9 -25.95 23.83 13.47
N GLY A 10 -25.50 22.76 12.81
CA GLY A 10 -24.13 22.61 12.32
C GLY A 10 -23.83 23.31 10.99
N LYS A 11 -22.55 23.24 10.59
CA LYS A 11 -22.02 23.88 9.38
C LYS A 11 -22.65 23.33 8.09
N ASP A 12 -22.94 22.02 8.05
CA ASP A 12 -23.29 21.31 6.82
C ASP A 12 -24.71 21.66 6.37
N SER A 13 -25.65 21.68 7.30
CA SER A 13 -27.04 22.11 7.05
C SER A 13 -27.11 23.58 6.65
N SER A 14 -26.34 24.45 7.33
CA SER A 14 -26.26 25.88 7.01
C SER A 14 -25.68 26.15 5.62
N TYR A 15 -24.63 25.44 5.21
CA TYR A 15 -24.02 25.62 3.90
C TYR A 15 -24.91 25.08 2.76
N ASN A 16 -25.63 23.97 2.98
CA ASN A 16 -26.58 23.48 1.97
C ASN A 16 -27.76 24.44 1.75
N VAL A 17 -28.23 25.12 2.82
CA VAL A 17 -29.23 26.20 2.71
C VAL A 17 -28.71 27.35 1.83
N LEU A 18 -27.45 27.76 2.02
CA LEU A 18 -26.83 28.80 1.19
C LEU A 18 -26.79 28.40 -0.29
N HIS A 19 -26.49 27.13 -0.60
CA HIS A 19 -26.56 26.60 -1.96
C HIS A 19 -27.97 26.57 -2.52
N CYS A 20 -28.97 26.20 -1.73
CA CYS A 20 -30.38 26.25 -2.13
C CYS A 20 -30.78 27.68 -2.52
N MET A 21 -30.46 28.67 -1.70
CA MET A 21 -30.76 30.08 -1.99
C MET A 21 -30.03 30.58 -3.24
N ASN A 22 -28.75 30.21 -3.42
CA ASN A 22 -27.97 30.58 -4.60
C ASN A 22 -28.52 29.95 -5.90
N HIS A 23 -29.19 28.81 -5.82
CA HIS A 23 -29.91 28.18 -6.95
C HIS A 23 -31.35 28.69 -7.13
N GLY A 24 -31.71 29.80 -6.46
CA GLY A 24 -33.02 30.43 -6.60
C GLY A 24 -34.15 29.70 -5.88
N HIS A 25 -33.84 28.82 -4.92
CA HIS A 25 -34.84 28.26 -4.01
C HIS A 25 -35.16 29.25 -2.89
N LYS A 26 -36.43 29.32 -2.51
CA LYS A 26 -36.91 30.14 -1.39
C LYS A 26 -37.12 29.23 -0.18
N ILE A 27 -36.41 29.50 0.91
CA ILE A 27 -36.61 28.77 2.17
C ILE A 27 -37.82 29.38 2.87
N VAL A 28 -38.83 28.56 3.16
CA VAL A 28 -40.09 29.02 3.76
C VAL A 28 -40.24 28.64 5.22
N ALA A 29 -39.60 27.54 5.64
CA ALA A 29 -39.65 27.04 7.00
C ALA A 29 -38.38 26.25 7.34
N LEU A 30 -38.10 26.16 8.64
CA LEU A 30 -37.04 25.33 9.22
C LEU A 30 -37.67 24.13 9.92
N ALA A 31 -37.06 22.97 9.79
CA ALA A 31 -37.49 21.74 10.44
C ALA A 31 -36.31 21.11 11.18
N ASN A 32 -36.53 20.67 12.41
CA ASN A 32 -35.51 20.03 13.24
C ASN A 32 -36.12 18.91 14.11
N ILE A 33 -35.36 17.85 14.35
CA ILE A 33 -35.73 16.80 15.30
C ILE A 33 -35.00 17.06 16.61
N GLN A 34 -35.76 17.16 17.70
CA GLN A 34 -35.23 17.42 19.04
C GLN A 34 -35.03 16.10 19.80
N PRO A 35 -33.90 15.87 20.49
CA PRO A 35 -33.73 14.71 21.36
C PRO A 35 -34.71 14.75 22.55
N TYR A 36 -35.16 13.58 23.02
CA TYR A 36 -36.04 13.47 24.18
C TYR A 36 -35.35 13.75 25.53
N ILE A 37 -34.03 13.59 25.61
CA ILE A 37 -33.23 13.75 26.82
C ILE A 37 -32.23 14.89 26.62
N ASP A 38 -32.01 15.69 27.66
CA ASP A 38 -30.93 16.68 27.75
C ASP A 38 -29.58 15.94 27.84
N GLY A 39 -28.97 15.59 26.71
CA GLY A 39 -27.71 14.86 26.66
C GLY A 39 -27.41 14.22 25.30
N GLU A 40 -26.29 13.48 25.23
CA GLU A 40 -25.93 12.72 24.04
C GLU A 40 -26.83 11.47 23.92
N ILE A 41 -27.54 11.38 22.80
CA ILE A 41 -28.27 10.18 22.39
C ILE A 41 -27.54 9.54 21.19
N ASP A 42 -27.55 8.21 21.13
CA ASP A 42 -26.97 7.41 20.04
C ASP A 42 -27.87 7.42 18.79
N SER A 43 -28.07 8.60 18.17
CA SER A 43 -28.74 8.70 16.86
C SER A 43 -27.72 8.63 15.73
N LEU A 44 -28.04 7.85 14.69
CA LEU A 44 -27.25 7.77 13.45
C LEU A 44 -27.60 8.90 12.46
N MET A 45 -28.73 9.58 12.68
CA MET A 45 -29.29 10.59 11.77
C MET A 45 -29.14 12.02 12.28
N PHE A 46 -29.32 12.25 13.58
CA PHE A 46 -29.56 13.59 14.11
C PHE A 46 -28.49 14.01 15.11
N GLN A 47 -28.13 15.29 15.04
CA GLN A 47 -27.17 15.91 15.94
C GLN A 47 -27.83 16.13 17.32
N SER A 48 -27.25 15.53 18.36
CA SER A 48 -27.77 15.60 19.73
C SER A 48 -27.23 16.81 20.50
N ILE A 49 -25.98 17.21 20.22
CA ILE A 49 -25.27 18.26 20.96
C ILE A 49 -25.50 19.63 20.29
N GLY A 50 -25.89 20.62 21.11
CA GLY A 50 -26.19 21.98 20.64
C GLY A 50 -27.64 22.20 20.20
N HIS A 51 -28.53 21.22 20.38
CA HIS A 51 -29.95 21.33 20.02
C HIS A 51 -30.69 22.48 20.72
N GLU A 52 -30.23 22.88 21.91
CA GLU A 52 -30.73 24.03 22.70
C GLU A 52 -30.64 25.36 21.92
N THR A 53 -29.75 25.45 20.94
CA THR A 53 -29.53 26.68 20.16
C THR A 53 -30.44 26.83 18.94
N ILE A 54 -31.16 25.78 18.55
CA ILE A 54 -31.92 25.75 17.29
C ILE A 54 -33.04 26.79 17.28
N GLU A 55 -33.74 26.99 18.39
CA GLU A 55 -34.76 28.04 18.52
C GLU A 55 -34.18 29.43 18.29
N VAL A 56 -32.99 29.68 18.84
CA VAL A 56 -32.30 30.97 18.70
C VAL A 56 -31.78 31.17 17.28
N ILE A 57 -31.27 30.10 16.64
CA ILE A 57 -30.88 30.11 15.23
C ILE A 57 -32.09 30.42 14.34
N ALA A 58 -33.28 29.86 14.64
CA ALA A 58 -34.49 30.16 13.88
C ALA A 58 -34.90 31.64 14.01
N ILE A 59 -34.80 32.22 15.21
CA ILE A 59 -35.02 33.67 15.43
C ILE A 59 -33.96 34.49 14.69
N ALA A 60 -32.70 34.04 14.65
CA ALA A 60 -31.61 34.69 13.93
C ALA A 60 -31.81 34.70 12.41
N ILE A 61 -32.38 33.63 11.86
CA ILE A 61 -32.72 33.50 10.44
C ILE A 61 -34.03 34.23 10.10
N ASP A 62 -34.92 34.40 11.08
CA ASP A 62 -36.28 34.96 10.96
C ASP A 62 -37.18 34.13 10.03
N LEU A 63 -37.28 32.84 10.33
CA LEU A 63 -38.15 31.88 9.65
C LEU A 63 -38.89 30.98 10.66
N PRO A 64 -40.10 30.48 10.33
CA PRO A 64 -40.86 29.60 11.22
C PRO A 64 -40.13 28.26 11.43
N LEU A 65 -40.05 27.82 12.68
CA LEU A 65 -39.42 26.57 13.11
C LEU A 65 -40.48 25.52 13.47
N TYR A 66 -40.32 24.32 12.94
CA TYR A 66 -41.10 23.14 13.29
C TYR A 66 -40.20 22.10 13.94
N GLN A 67 -40.61 21.60 15.10
CA GLN A 67 -39.85 20.61 15.87
C GLN A 67 -40.74 19.50 16.39
N ILE A 68 -40.23 18.27 16.33
CA ILE A 68 -40.79 17.07 16.97
C ILE A 68 -39.69 16.45 17.84
N ARG A 69 -40.09 15.85 18.97
CA ARG A 69 -39.19 15.11 19.84
C ARG A 69 -39.05 13.65 19.40
N THR A 70 -37.83 13.19 19.17
CA THR A 70 -37.53 11.78 18.84
C THR A 70 -37.10 11.00 20.07
N LYS A 71 -37.41 9.69 20.09
CA LYS A 71 -36.82 8.73 21.04
C LYS A 71 -35.38 8.35 20.68
N GLY A 72 -34.92 8.66 19.45
CA GLY A 72 -33.53 8.48 19.03
C GLY A 72 -33.09 7.04 18.81
N ILE A 73 -34.01 6.11 18.54
CA ILE A 73 -33.70 4.68 18.38
C ILE A 73 -33.76 4.33 16.89
N ALA A 74 -32.59 4.05 16.31
CA ALA A 74 -32.50 3.44 14.99
C ALA A 74 -32.81 1.94 15.10
N LYS A 75 -34.04 1.53 14.78
CA LYS A 75 -34.43 0.10 14.75
C LYS A 75 -33.99 -0.55 13.44
N SER A 76 -34.12 0.16 12.32
CA SER A 76 -33.63 -0.27 11.02
C SER A 76 -32.27 0.37 10.73
N THR A 77 -31.21 -0.44 10.78
CA THR A 77 -29.83 -0.01 10.50
C THR A 77 -29.36 -0.37 9.09
N GLU A 78 -30.22 -0.96 8.26
CA GLU A 78 -29.91 -1.25 6.86
C GLU A 78 -29.73 0.03 6.03
N LEU A 79 -28.98 -0.08 4.92
CA LEU A 79 -28.70 1.05 4.04
C LEU A 79 -29.97 1.60 3.38
N PHE A 80 -30.87 0.69 2.98
CA PHE A 80 -32.18 1.03 2.43
C PHE A 80 -33.22 0.95 3.53
N TYR A 81 -34.08 1.96 3.59
CA TYR A 81 -35.07 2.06 4.65
C TYR A 81 -36.44 1.59 4.15
N ASP A 82 -36.97 0.58 4.82
CA ASP A 82 -38.38 0.20 4.76
C ASP A 82 -39.11 0.77 5.97
N LYS A 83 -40.39 1.12 5.78
CA LYS A 83 -41.23 1.69 6.83
C LYS A 83 -41.21 0.79 8.06
N THR A 84 -40.63 1.29 9.15
CA THR A 84 -40.46 0.55 10.40
C THR A 84 -41.17 1.31 11.52
N LEU A 85 -42.05 0.63 12.26
CA LEU A 85 -42.84 1.26 13.32
C LEU A 85 -41.94 1.70 14.50
N ASP A 86 -42.18 2.91 15.01
CA ASP A 86 -41.41 3.61 16.06
C ASP A 86 -39.90 3.74 15.80
N ASP A 87 -39.51 3.94 14.55
CA ASP A 87 -38.14 4.25 14.15
C ASP A 87 -37.97 5.77 13.94
N GLU A 88 -36.77 6.30 14.19
CA GLU A 88 -36.48 7.74 14.11
C GLU A 88 -36.79 8.39 12.74
N ILE A 89 -36.88 7.60 11.67
CA ILE A 89 -37.25 8.11 10.33
C ILE A 89 -38.75 8.38 10.20
N GLU A 90 -39.61 7.68 10.95
CA GLU A 90 -41.03 8.00 10.95
C GLU A 90 -41.31 9.31 11.70
N ASP A 91 -40.49 9.68 12.70
CA ASP A 91 -40.54 11.00 13.34
C ASP A 91 -40.25 12.11 12.32
N LEU A 92 -39.29 11.90 11.41
CA LEU A 92 -38.99 12.81 10.31
C LEU A 92 -40.14 12.90 9.30
N TYR A 93 -40.78 11.78 9.00
CA TYR A 93 -41.97 11.75 8.14
C TYR A 93 -43.11 12.58 8.76
N GLU A 94 -43.41 12.37 10.04
CA GLU A 94 -44.44 13.14 10.76
C GLU A 94 -44.12 14.64 10.80
N LEU A 95 -42.86 15.00 11.04
CA LEU A 95 -42.41 16.39 11.04
C LEU A 95 -42.67 17.07 9.69
N LEU A 96 -42.30 16.42 8.59
CA LEU A 96 -42.52 16.97 7.25
C LEU A 96 -44.00 16.99 6.86
N VAL A 97 -44.84 16.07 7.35
CA VAL A 97 -46.29 16.15 7.21
C VAL A 97 -46.86 17.38 7.91
N GLN A 98 -46.38 17.69 9.13
CA GLN A 98 -46.81 18.92 9.83
C GLN A 98 -46.43 20.19 9.07
N VAL A 99 -45.21 20.22 8.50
CA VAL A 99 -44.77 21.34 7.65
C VAL A 99 -45.67 21.45 6.42
N LEU A 100 -45.91 20.36 5.68
CA LEU A 100 -46.75 20.39 4.48
C LEU A 100 -48.21 20.77 4.75
N THR A 101 -48.73 20.43 5.92
CA THR A 101 -50.09 20.80 6.33
C THR A 101 -50.22 22.33 6.48
N LYS A 102 -49.15 23.00 6.95
CA LYS A 102 -49.12 24.45 7.13
C LYS A 102 -48.57 25.19 5.90
N HIS A 103 -47.74 24.53 5.11
CA HIS A 103 -47.05 25.04 3.92
C HIS A 103 -47.22 24.07 2.74
N PRO A 104 -48.43 23.96 2.15
CA PRO A 104 -48.71 23.06 1.02
C PRO A 104 -47.92 23.42 -0.25
N GLU A 105 -47.34 24.61 -0.32
CA GLU A 105 -46.54 25.12 -1.42
C GLU A 105 -45.09 24.56 -1.46
N VAL A 106 -44.63 23.91 -0.39
CA VAL A 106 -43.31 23.28 -0.30
C VAL A 106 -43.19 22.13 -1.30
N LYS A 107 -42.12 22.15 -2.10
CA LYS A 107 -41.84 21.13 -3.13
C LYS A 107 -40.51 20.41 -2.94
N GLY A 108 -39.72 20.81 -1.95
CA GLY A 108 -38.43 20.18 -1.69
C GLY A 108 -37.94 20.35 -0.26
N VAL A 109 -36.96 19.53 0.09
CA VAL A 109 -36.35 19.46 1.42
C VAL A 109 -34.84 19.63 1.28
N SER A 110 -34.24 20.58 1.98
CA SER A 110 -32.79 20.76 2.03
C SER A 110 -32.17 19.87 3.10
N SER A 111 -31.14 19.08 2.74
CA SER A 111 -30.39 18.19 3.63
C SER A 111 -28.88 18.40 3.53
N GLY A 112 -28.21 18.47 4.68
CA GLY A 112 -26.77 18.74 4.79
C GLY A 112 -25.84 17.54 4.65
N ALA A 113 -26.30 16.39 4.14
CA ALA A 113 -25.46 15.19 4.03
C ALA A 113 -24.30 15.37 3.03
N ILE A 114 -23.06 15.05 3.44
CA ILE A 114 -21.86 15.22 2.59
C ILE A 114 -21.41 13.89 2.00
N LEU A 115 -21.23 12.85 2.79
CA LEU A 115 -20.72 11.56 2.30
C LEU A 115 -21.62 10.38 2.71
N SER A 116 -22.38 10.53 3.79
CA SER A 116 -23.23 9.48 4.34
C SER A 116 -24.38 9.08 3.41
N ASN A 117 -24.28 7.89 2.81
CA ASN A 117 -25.38 7.27 2.06
C ASN A 117 -26.56 6.93 2.97
N TYR A 118 -26.30 6.57 4.22
CA TYR A 118 -27.32 6.21 5.22
C TYR A 118 -28.30 7.37 5.42
N GLN A 119 -27.77 8.58 5.66
CA GLN A 119 -28.58 9.78 5.86
C GLN A 119 -29.30 10.22 4.58
N ARG A 120 -28.59 10.23 3.44
CA ARG A 120 -29.18 10.63 2.15
C ARG A 120 -30.38 9.76 1.78
N LEU A 121 -30.24 8.44 1.83
CA LEU A 121 -31.28 7.51 1.39
C LEU A 121 -32.55 7.57 2.26
N ARG A 122 -32.40 7.85 3.56
CA ARG A 122 -33.53 8.00 4.49
C ARG A 122 -34.31 9.29 4.21
N VAL A 123 -33.61 10.40 4.00
CA VAL A 123 -34.26 11.66 3.61
C VAL A 123 -34.95 11.52 2.24
N GLU A 124 -34.29 10.86 1.28
CA GLU A 124 -34.89 10.57 -0.04
C GLU A 124 -36.13 9.68 0.09
N ASN A 125 -36.13 8.66 0.96
CA ASN A 125 -37.29 7.80 1.20
C ASN A 125 -38.50 8.60 1.70
N VAL A 126 -38.29 9.44 2.72
CA VAL A 126 -39.36 10.30 3.27
C VAL A 126 -39.85 11.30 2.23
N CYS A 127 -38.94 11.95 1.51
CA CYS A 127 -39.28 12.88 0.43
C CYS A 127 -40.11 12.19 -0.67
N ASN A 128 -39.71 11.01 -1.10
CA ASN A 128 -40.41 10.24 -2.14
C ASN A 128 -41.84 9.86 -1.71
N ARG A 129 -42.03 9.45 -0.44
CA ARG A 129 -43.36 9.17 0.13
C ARG A 129 -44.26 10.39 0.18
N LEU A 130 -43.69 11.58 0.37
CA LEU A 130 -44.41 12.86 0.45
C LEU A 130 -44.48 13.61 -0.89
N GLY A 131 -43.91 13.07 -1.97
CA GLY A 131 -43.85 13.73 -3.28
C GLY A 131 -42.94 14.97 -3.32
N LEU A 132 -41.95 15.06 -2.43
CA LEU A 132 -40.97 16.15 -2.33
C LEU A 132 -39.65 15.80 -3.02
N VAL A 133 -38.90 16.82 -3.43
CA VAL A 133 -37.54 16.68 -3.97
C VAL A 133 -36.50 16.88 -2.88
N SER A 134 -35.62 15.90 -2.67
CA SER A 134 -34.46 16.04 -1.78
C SER A 134 -33.36 16.87 -2.43
N LEU A 135 -32.88 17.92 -1.75
CA LEU A 135 -31.81 18.82 -2.18
C LEU A 135 -30.57 18.60 -1.31
N ALA A 136 -29.60 17.84 -1.84
CA ALA A 136 -28.36 17.45 -1.16
C ALA A 136 -27.15 17.90 -2.00
N TYR A 137 -26.95 19.21 -2.11
CA TYR A 137 -25.92 19.80 -2.97
C TYR A 137 -24.50 19.38 -2.60
N LEU A 138 -24.25 19.14 -1.32
CA LEU A 138 -22.91 18.84 -0.80
C LEU A 138 -22.48 17.39 -1.01
N TRP A 139 -23.40 16.51 -1.41
CA TRP A 139 -23.16 15.08 -1.42
C TRP A 139 -22.05 14.67 -2.40
N ARG A 140 -21.10 13.87 -1.93
CA ARG A 140 -19.88 13.37 -2.60
C ARG A 140 -18.91 14.45 -3.11
N LEU A 141 -19.00 15.69 -2.62
CA LEU A 141 -17.98 16.70 -2.88
C LEU A 141 -16.67 16.40 -2.15
N ASN A 142 -15.56 16.93 -2.68
CA ASN A 142 -14.26 16.83 -2.04
C ASN A 142 -14.26 17.61 -0.71
N GLN A 143 -14.02 16.92 0.39
CA GLN A 143 -14.20 17.46 1.74
C GLN A 143 -13.15 18.49 2.16
N GLU A 144 -11.91 18.41 1.65
CA GLU A 144 -10.89 19.43 1.92
C GLU A 144 -11.28 20.76 1.28
N VAL A 145 -11.69 20.72 0.01
CA VAL A 145 -12.15 21.90 -0.73
C VAL A 145 -13.45 22.43 -0.12
N LEU A 146 -14.35 21.53 0.30
CA LEU A 146 -15.65 21.87 0.84
C LEU A 146 -15.54 22.64 2.17
N LEU A 147 -14.70 22.18 3.11
CA LEU A 147 -14.51 22.88 4.39
C LEU A 147 -13.96 24.29 4.17
N HIS A 148 -12.99 24.44 3.26
CA HIS A 148 -12.44 25.73 2.87
C HIS A 148 -13.49 26.66 2.25
N ASP A 149 -14.31 26.12 1.33
CA ASP A 149 -15.36 26.88 0.65
C ASP A 149 -16.47 27.32 1.64
N MET A 150 -16.81 26.50 2.66
CA MET A 150 -17.75 26.87 3.72
C MET A 150 -17.26 28.11 4.50
N ILE A 151 -16.01 28.08 4.94
CA ILE A 151 -15.38 29.18 5.71
C ILE A 151 -15.35 30.46 4.88
N ASN A 152 -14.89 30.37 3.63
CA ASN A 152 -14.79 31.53 2.73
C ASN A 152 -16.16 32.11 2.35
N SER A 153 -17.21 31.29 2.33
CA SER A 153 -18.58 31.73 2.05
C SER A 153 -19.26 32.39 3.24
N GLY A 154 -18.54 32.57 4.36
CA GLY A 154 -19.07 33.23 5.55
C GLY A 154 -19.88 32.32 6.49
N VAL A 155 -19.76 30.99 6.37
CA VAL A 155 -20.31 30.07 7.37
C VAL A 155 -19.35 30.04 8.56
N ASP A 156 -19.68 30.83 9.57
CA ASP A 156 -18.91 30.96 10.79
C ASP A 156 -19.44 29.96 11.84
N ALA A 157 -18.68 28.90 12.07
CA ALA A 157 -19.05 27.84 12.98
C ALA A 157 -17.90 27.48 13.94
N ILE A 158 -18.27 27.01 15.12
CA ILE A 158 -17.35 26.49 16.13
C ILE A 158 -17.53 24.99 16.32
N THR A 159 -16.50 24.32 16.80
CA THR A 159 -16.53 22.91 17.20
C THR A 159 -17.19 22.77 18.57
N VAL A 160 -18.26 21.98 18.66
CA VAL A 160 -19.02 21.75 19.92
C VAL A 160 -18.87 20.35 20.48
N LYS A 161 -18.36 19.42 19.69
CA LYS A 161 -18.03 18.05 20.10
C LYS A 161 -16.80 17.61 19.34
N ILE A 162 -15.96 16.80 19.97
CA ILE A 162 -14.88 16.05 19.31
C ILE A 162 -14.79 14.63 19.88
N GLY A 163 -14.34 13.68 19.07
CA GLY A 163 -14.22 12.28 19.46
C GLY A 163 -13.48 11.44 18.42
N SER A 164 -12.23 11.80 18.11
CA SER A 164 -11.40 11.03 17.18
C SER A 164 -9.91 11.14 17.47
N LEU A 165 -9.15 10.15 16.99
CA LEU A 165 -7.70 10.07 17.13
C LEU A 165 -7.02 11.35 16.61
N GLY A 166 -6.23 11.99 17.48
CA GLY A 166 -5.49 13.22 17.16
C GLY A 166 -6.20 14.51 17.56
N LEU A 167 -7.54 14.48 17.74
CA LEU A 167 -8.28 15.61 18.28
C LEU A 167 -8.14 15.65 19.80
N LYS A 168 -7.85 16.83 20.33
CA LYS A 168 -7.67 17.11 21.77
C LYS A 168 -8.71 18.12 22.27
N PRO A 169 -9.49 17.82 23.34
CA PRO A 169 -10.55 18.71 23.82
C PRO A 169 -10.04 20.09 24.17
N ASP A 170 -8.91 20.17 24.89
CA ASP A 170 -8.32 21.43 25.35
C ASP A 170 -7.88 22.36 24.21
N ARG A 171 -7.62 21.80 23.02
CA ARG A 171 -7.10 22.56 21.89
C ARG A 171 -8.14 22.88 20.84
N HIS A 172 -9.06 21.94 20.59
CA HIS A 172 -9.96 22.03 19.44
C HIS A 172 -11.39 22.36 19.82
N LEU A 173 -11.83 22.14 21.07
CA LEU A 173 -13.22 22.39 21.46
C LEU A 173 -13.47 23.90 21.61
N GLY A 174 -14.57 24.40 21.05
CA GLY A 174 -14.98 25.81 21.11
C GLY A 174 -14.19 26.72 20.19
N LYS A 175 -13.38 26.14 19.29
CA LYS A 175 -12.60 26.88 18.32
C LYS A 175 -13.38 27.08 17.03
N ARG A 176 -13.17 28.22 16.39
CA ARG A 176 -13.75 28.51 15.07
C ARG A 176 -13.12 27.58 14.03
N LEU A 177 -13.91 27.15 13.05
CA LEU A 177 -13.41 26.29 11.97
C LEU A 177 -12.25 26.93 11.19
N SER A 178 -12.27 28.24 11.00
CA SER A 178 -11.18 29.01 10.38
C SER A 178 -9.85 28.93 11.13
N GLU A 179 -9.86 28.65 12.43
CA GLU A 179 -8.66 28.50 13.25
C GLU A 179 -8.08 27.08 13.20
N VAL A 180 -8.93 26.07 12.98
CA VAL A 180 -8.57 24.64 13.05
C VAL A 180 -8.49 23.94 11.69
N GLU A 181 -8.94 24.58 10.61
CA GLU A 181 -8.97 24.03 9.24
C GLU A 181 -7.65 23.35 8.83
N GLY A 182 -6.53 24.07 8.95
CA GLY A 182 -5.22 23.54 8.55
C GLY A 182 -4.77 22.34 9.39
N GLU A 183 -5.23 22.23 10.64
CA GLU A 183 -4.97 21.09 11.50
C GLU A 183 -5.87 19.89 11.14
N PHE A 184 -7.13 20.13 10.78
CA PHE A 184 -8.04 19.07 10.32
C PHE A 184 -7.58 18.47 9.00
N VAL A 185 -7.13 19.30 8.04
CA VAL A 185 -6.54 18.81 6.78
C VAL A 185 -5.28 17.98 7.05
N ARG A 186 -4.41 18.43 7.96
CA ARG A 186 -3.21 17.68 8.36
C ARG A 186 -3.58 16.34 8.99
N LEU A 187 -4.50 16.34 9.96
CA LEU A 187 -4.97 15.13 10.64
C LEU A 187 -5.71 14.18 9.69
N GLY A 188 -6.38 14.68 8.66
CA GLY A 188 -6.97 13.85 7.60
C GLY A 188 -5.92 13.02 6.88
N GLY A 189 -4.78 13.64 6.51
CA GLY A 189 -3.67 12.93 5.87
C GLY A 189 -2.84 12.02 6.80
N GLU A 190 -2.76 12.35 8.09
CA GLU A 190 -1.94 11.62 9.07
C GLU A 190 -2.69 10.48 9.78
N CYS A 191 -3.93 10.72 10.19
CA CYS A 191 -4.73 9.85 11.06
C CYS A 191 -6.00 9.33 10.38
N GLY A 192 -6.33 9.77 9.16
CA GLY A 192 -7.56 9.39 8.46
C GLY A 192 -8.81 10.10 9.00
N LEU A 193 -8.64 11.25 9.67
CA LEU A 193 -9.74 12.09 10.12
C LEU A 193 -10.59 12.55 8.93
N ASN A 194 -11.92 12.43 8.99
CA ASN A 194 -12.78 13.10 8.04
C ASN A 194 -12.67 14.62 8.22
N VAL A 195 -12.17 15.33 7.20
CA VAL A 195 -11.91 16.79 7.30
C VAL A 195 -13.19 17.57 7.59
N CYS A 196 -14.33 17.13 7.07
CA CYS A 196 -15.65 17.71 7.37
C CYS A 196 -16.34 17.08 8.60
N GLY A 197 -15.73 16.13 9.30
CA GLY A 197 -16.30 15.51 10.51
C GLY A 197 -17.51 14.61 10.28
N GLU A 198 -17.74 14.13 9.06
CA GLU A 198 -18.91 13.30 8.70
C GLU A 198 -18.97 11.98 9.48
N GLY A 199 -17.82 11.43 9.89
CA GLY A 199 -17.73 10.18 10.65
C GLY A 199 -18.05 10.33 12.13
N GLY A 200 -18.56 11.49 12.55
CA GLY A 200 -18.83 11.82 13.96
C GLY A 200 -17.58 12.25 14.73
N GLU A 201 -16.46 12.50 14.03
CA GLU A 201 -15.20 12.87 14.69
C GLU A 201 -15.27 14.22 15.39
N TYR A 202 -16.09 15.13 14.87
CA TYR A 202 -16.45 16.38 15.53
C TYR A 202 -17.81 16.88 15.06
N GLU A 203 -18.53 17.59 15.93
CA GLU A 203 -19.77 18.29 15.59
C GLU A 203 -19.57 19.80 15.69
N THR A 204 -20.42 20.56 15.00
CA THR A 204 -20.28 22.02 14.91
C THR A 204 -21.57 22.74 15.26
N LEU A 205 -21.42 24.01 15.64
CA LEU A 205 -22.50 24.96 15.84
C LEU A 205 -22.21 26.22 15.01
N THR A 206 -23.16 26.60 14.16
CA THR A 206 -23.07 27.79 13.31
C THR A 206 -23.52 29.02 14.08
N LEU A 207 -22.63 29.98 14.22
CA LEU A 207 -22.88 31.25 14.93
C LEU A 207 -23.39 32.33 13.99
N ASN A 208 -22.90 32.34 12.75
CA ASN A 208 -23.32 33.28 11.73
C ASN A 208 -23.20 32.66 10.33
N ALA A 209 -24.12 33.03 9.44
CA ALA A 209 -24.07 32.69 8.02
C ALA A 209 -24.64 33.86 7.20
N PRO A 210 -24.38 33.95 5.89
CA PRO A 210 -24.81 35.10 5.09
C PRO A 210 -26.31 35.39 5.14
N PHE A 211 -27.15 34.35 5.27
CA PHE A 211 -28.60 34.46 5.31
C PHE A 211 -29.19 34.73 6.71
N PHE A 212 -28.35 34.81 7.75
CA PHE A 212 -28.81 35.19 9.10
C PHE A 212 -29.04 36.70 9.16
N LYS A 213 -30.17 37.13 9.76
CA LYS A 213 -30.48 38.55 10.02
C LYS A 213 -29.75 39.08 11.25
N ARG A 214 -29.51 38.22 12.24
CA ARG A 214 -28.75 38.49 13.47
C ARG A 214 -27.69 37.42 13.65
N LYS A 215 -26.56 37.76 14.27
CA LYS A 215 -25.52 36.77 14.60
C LYS A 215 -25.76 36.22 16.01
N VAL A 216 -25.46 34.94 16.21
CA VAL A 216 -25.52 34.28 17.52
C VAL A 216 -24.18 34.44 18.20
N VAL A 217 -24.19 34.98 19.42
CA VAL A 217 -22.99 35.16 20.25
C VAL A 217 -23.08 34.26 21.47
N LEU A 218 -22.03 33.46 21.69
CA LEU A 218 -21.86 32.63 22.87
C LEU A 218 -21.17 33.44 23.96
N ASP A 219 -21.89 33.73 25.04
CA ASP A 219 -21.35 34.49 26.19
C ASP A 219 -20.58 33.57 27.13
N GLU A 220 -21.20 32.44 27.50
CA GLU A 220 -20.66 31.52 28.48
C GLU A 220 -20.98 30.08 28.10
N PHE A 221 -19.96 29.22 28.15
CA PHE A 221 -20.09 27.79 27.93
C PHE A 221 -19.10 27.01 28.79
N GLN A 222 -19.44 25.75 29.07
CA GLN A 222 -18.62 24.82 29.85
C GLN A 222 -18.15 23.66 28.97
N SER A 223 -16.84 23.39 28.96
CA SER A 223 -16.26 22.22 28.30
C SER A 223 -16.39 20.99 29.21
N VAL A 224 -17.10 19.96 28.75
CA VAL A 224 -17.28 18.68 29.45
C VAL A 224 -16.43 17.61 28.76
N ILE A 225 -15.55 16.96 29.52
CA ILE A 225 -14.74 15.84 29.02
C ILE A 225 -15.43 14.53 29.40
N ALA A 226 -16.07 13.88 28.44
CA ALA A 226 -16.79 12.62 28.62
C ALA A 226 -15.83 11.43 28.78
N SER A 227 -14.71 11.43 28.03
CA SER A 227 -13.68 10.40 28.12
C SER A 227 -12.28 11.02 28.01
N LYS A 228 -11.40 10.65 28.94
CA LYS A 228 -9.98 11.07 28.98
C LYS A 228 -9.04 10.02 28.38
N ASP A 229 -9.50 9.23 27.41
CA ASP A 229 -8.65 8.28 26.70
C ASP A 229 -7.42 9.00 26.11
N PRO A 230 -6.17 8.56 26.40
CA PRO A 230 -4.96 9.14 25.83
C PRO A 230 -4.91 9.10 24.29
N TYR A 231 -5.67 8.20 23.67
CA TYR A 231 -5.65 8.00 22.21
C TYR A 231 -6.84 8.66 21.51
N SER A 232 -8.06 8.55 22.06
CA SER A 232 -9.27 9.15 21.49
C SER A 232 -10.11 9.86 22.55
N PRO A 233 -9.68 11.02 23.06
CA PRO A 233 -10.43 11.76 24.07
C PRO A 233 -11.74 12.30 23.48
N VAL A 234 -12.84 12.18 24.24
CA VAL A 234 -14.16 12.67 23.85
C VAL A 234 -14.53 13.85 24.74
N GLY A 235 -14.92 14.96 24.12
CA GLY A 235 -15.35 16.16 24.84
C GLY A 235 -16.37 16.97 24.05
N TYR A 236 -17.27 17.64 24.77
CA TYR A 236 -18.33 18.46 24.19
C TYR A 236 -18.59 19.73 25.00
N ILE A 237 -19.28 20.70 24.39
CA ILE A 237 -19.65 21.97 25.01
C ILE A 237 -21.07 21.90 25.54
N LYS A 238 -21.25 22.33 26.80
CA LYS A 238 -22.55 22.69 27.37
C LYS A 238 -22.69 24.20 27.38
N ILE A 239 -23.69 24.73 26.68
CA ILE A 239 -23.90 26.18 26.56
C ILE A 239 -24.67 26.67 27.78
N LEU A 240 -24.20 27.75 28.41
CA LEU A 240 -24.82 28.30 29.62
C LEU A 240 -25.58 29.60 29.30
N LYS A 241 -24.98 30.44 28.46
CA LYS A 241 -25.55 31.73 28.08
C LYS A 241 -25.15 32.12 26.66
N LEU A 242 -26.13 32.63 25.92
CA LEU A 242 -25.98 33.11 24.55
C LEU A 242 -26.95 34.28 24.33
N HIS A 243 -26.65 35.13 23.35
CA HIS A 243 -27.55 36.19 22.91
C HIS A 243 -27.46 36.44 21.39
N LEU A 244 -28.39 37.25 20.88
CA LEU A 244 -28.40 37.69 19.49
C LEU A 244 -27.87 39.12 19.40
N GLU A 245 -26.93 39.34 18.50
CA GLU A 245 -26.46 40.67 18.13
C GLU A 245 -26.92 41.01 16.72
N ASP A 246 -27.24 42.29 16.49
CA ASP A 246 -27.52 42.77 15.14
C ASP A 246 -26.26 42.67 14.27
N LYS A 247 -26.47 42.38 12.99
CA LYS A 247 -25.42 42.09 12.02
C LYS A 247 -25.23 43.28 11.09
N ASP A 248 -24.00 43.76 10.96
CA ASP A 248 -23.63 44.73 9.93
C ASP A 248 -23.68 44.07 8.54
N CYS A 249 -24.08 44.81 7.50
CA CYS A 249 -24.18 44.28 6.13
C CYS A 249 -22.80 43.90 5.56
N GLU A 250 -22.34 42.69 5.86
CA GLU A 250 -21.13 42.10 5.28
C GLU A 250 -21.44 41.51 3.90
N ASN A 251 -20.71 41.97 2.87
CA ASN A 251 -20.77 41.39 1.52
C ASN A 251 -19.99 40.07 1.50
N PHE A 252 -20.67 38.97 1.79
CA PHE A 252 -20.07 37.64 1.66
C PHE A 252 -19.91 37.24 0.18
N PRO A 253 -18.81 36.57 -0.19
CA PRO A 253 -18.69 35.98 -1.51
C PRO A 253 -19.78 34.92 -1.70
N LYS A 254 -20.31 34.82 -2.92
CA LYS A 254 -21.25 33.75 -3.27
C LYS A 254 -20.61 32.37 -3.05
N PRO A 255 -21.37 31.37 -2.61
CA PRO A 255 -20.85 30.02 -2.44
C PRO A 255 -20.32 29.51 -3.78
N ARG A 256 -19.12 28.93 -3.74
CA ARG A 256 -18.47 28.40 -4.94
C ARG A 256 -19.27 27.21 -5.48
N THR A 257 -19.66 27.28 -6.74
CA THR A 257 -20.24 26.15 -7.46
C THR A 257 -19.15 25.37 -8.20
N PRO A 258 -19.11 24.02 -8.09
CA PRO A 258 -18.17 23.22 -8.88
C PRO A 258 -18.45 23.39 -10.38
N PRO A 259 -17.41 23.30 -11.23
CA PRO A 259 -17.59 23.38 -12.67
C PRO A 259 -18.42 22.19 -13.19
N ILE A 260 -19.24 22.43 -14.22
CA ILE A 260 -20.14 21.41 -14.81
C ILE A 260 -19.32 20.22 -15.37
N LEU A 261 -18.23 20.52 -16.07
CA LEU A 261 -17.27 19.55 -16.58
C LEU A 261 -16.02 19.51 -15.69
N HIS A 262 -15.42 18.32 -15.55
CA HIS A 262 -14.11 18.18 -14.95
C HIS A 262 -13.04 18.88 -15.79
N LYS A 263 -11.99 19.40 -15.13
CA LYS A 263 -10.92 20.18 -15.79
C LYS A 263 -10.32 19.47 -16.99
N GLU A 264 -10.12 18.16 -16.90
CA GLU A 264 -9.58 17.32 -17.98
C GLU A 264 -10.50 17.37 -19.21
N LEU A 265 -11.79 17.06 -19.05
CA LEU A 265 -12.78 17.11 -20.14
C LEU A 265 -12.97 18.52 -20.70
N LEU A 266 -12.84 19.57 -19.88
CA LEU A 266 -12.85 20.98 -20.32
C LEU A 266 -11.66 21.32 -21.23
N GLU A 267 -10.45 20.91 -20.84
CA GLU A 267 -9.24 21.12 -21.66
C GLU A 267 -9.30 20.35 -22.98
N TYR A 268 -9.88 19.15 -22.97
CA TYR A 268 -10.11 18.37 -24.19
C TYR A 268 -11.24 18.92 -25.05
N SER A 269 -12.33 19.40 -24.47
CA SER A 269 -13.43 20.04 -25.20
C SER A 269 -12.92 21.25 -26.02
N ARG A 270 -12.05 22.07 -25.41
CA ARG A 270 -11.37 23.18 -26.12
C ARG A 270 -10.46 22.71 -27.27
N LYS A 271 -9.92 21.49 -27.20
CA LYS A 271 -9.11 20.90 -28.29
C LYS A 271 -9.98 20.23 -29.36
N SER A 272 -11.12 19.66 -29.01
CA SER A 272 -12.02 19.00 -29.98
C SER A 272 -12.76 20.00 -30.87
N GLU A 273 -13.04 21.21 -30.38
CA GLU A 273 -13.53 22.34 -31.21
C GLU A 273 -12.54 22.73 -32.33
N LEU A 274 -11.24 22.46 -32.16
CA LEU A 274 -10.20 22.66 -33.19
C LEU A 274 -10.07 21.48 -34.17
N ILE A 275 -10.55 20.29 -33.81
CA ILE A 275 -10.37 19.03 -34.59
C ILE A 275 -11.58 18.76 -35.52
N THR A 276 -12.71 19.42 -35.29
CA THR A 276 -13.97 19.24 -36.04
C THR A 276 -13.87 19.57 -37.54
N SER A 277 -12.71 20.05 -38.02
CA SER A 277 -12.42 20.33 -39.43
C SER A 277 -11.86 19.15 -40.23
N GLN A 278 -11.67 17.95 -39.66
CA GLN A 278 -11.20 16.77 -40.40
C GLN A 278 -12.21 15.61 -40.34
N THR A 279 -12.91 15.41 -41.46
CA THR A 279 -13.90 14.36 -41.68
C THR A 279 -13.32 12.96 -41.51
N VAL A 280 -13.90 12.15 -40.61
CA VAL A 280 -13.61 10.73 -40.45
C VAL A 280 -14.59 9.92 -41.33
N LYS A 281 -14.08 8.99 -42.15
CA LYS A 281 -14.90 8.09 -42.98
C LYS A 281 -15.57 7.03 -42.10
N LEU A 282 -16.91 7.04 -42.06
CA LEU A 282 -17.73 5.99 -41.45
C LEU A 282 -18.26 5.01 -42.50
N VAL A 283 -18.13 3.72 -42.20
CA VAL A 283 -18.65 2.61 -43.01
C VAL A 283 -20.16 2.56 -42.87
N THR A 284 -20.87 2.78 -43.97
CA THR A 284 -22.30 2.53 -44.13
C THR A 284 -22.53 1.10 -44.59
N ALA A 285 -23.31 0.33 -43.84
CA ALA A 285 -24.06 -0.79 -44.40
C ALA A 285 -25.33 -1.03 -43.54
N ILE A 286 -26.48 -0.64 -44.10
CA ILE A 286 -27.81 -1.07 -43.63
C ILE A 286 -28.31 -2.03 -44.71
N ASN A 287 -28.42 -3.31 -44.39
CA ASN A 287 -29.31 -4.22 -45.10
C ASN A 287 -30.44 -4.59 -44.15
N THR A 288 -31.62 -4.05 -44.43
CA THR A 288 -32.87 -4.35 -43.75
C THR A 288 -33.42 -5.68 -44.21
N GLU A 289 -33.10 -6.77 -43.51
CA GLU A 289 -33.95 -7.96 -43.49
C GLU A 289 -34.84 -7.90 -42.25
N ILE A 290 -36.13 -8.12 -42.45
CA ILE A 290 -37.16 -8.12 -41.40
C ILE A 290 -36.94 -9.38 -40.56
N LEU A 291 -36.28 -9.24 -39.42
CA LEU A 291 -36.15 -10.28 -38.41
C LEU A 291 -37.50 -10.47 -37.70
N GLU A 292 -38.01 -11.71 -37.65
CA GLU A 292 -39.19 -12.06 -36.85
C GLU A 292 -38.92 -11.83 -35.35
N PHE A 293 -39.77 -11.03 -34.69
CA PHE A 293 -39.60 -10.62 -33.30
C PHE A 293 -40.21 -11.67 -32.33
N GLY A 294 -39.44 -12.72 -32.00
CA GLY A 294 -39.84 -13.74 -31.03
C GLY A 294 -39.57 -13.39 -29.56
N ASN A 295 -40.28 -14.07 -28.65
CA ASN A 295 -39.95 -14.12 -27.21
C ASN A 295 -38.81 -15.11 -27.00
N ASN A 296 -37.73 -14.68 -26.36
CA ASN A 296 -36.55 -15.52 -26.09
C ASN A 296 -36.28 -15.57 -24.59
N THR A 297 -36.08 -16.76 -24.04
CA THR A 297 -35.72 -16.98 -22.63
C THR A 297 -34.49 -17.87 -22.55
N SER A 298 -33.45 -17.41 -21.85
CA SER A 298 -32.23 -18.17 -21.60
C SER A 298 -31.89 -18.14 -20.12
N PHE A 299 -31.68 -19.32 -19.53
CA PHE A 299 -31.33 -19.48 -18.12
C PHE A 299 -29.97 -20.19 -18.02
N GLY A 300 -28.94 -19.45 -17.60
CA GLY A 300 -27.66 -20.02 -17.19
C GLY A 300 -27.66 -20.41 -15.71
N GLU A 301 -26.55 -20.98 -15.23
CA GLU A 301 -26.40 -21.36 -13.82
C GLU A 301 -26.43 -20.14 -12.88
N LYS A 302 -25.75 -19.05 -13.25
CA LYS A 302 -25.66 -17.81 -12.46
C LYS A 302 -26.54 -16.68 -12.98
N TYR A 303 -26.56 -16.46 -14.30
CA TYR A 303 -27.28 -15.36 -14.95
C TYR A 303 -28.41 -15.88 -15.83
N PHE A 304 -29.45 -15.08 -16.00
CA PHE A 304 -30.55 -15.34 -16.94
C PHE A 304 -30.89 -14.09 -17.75
N CYS A 305 -31.38 -14.32 -18.97
CA CYS A 305 -31.82 -13.28 -19.89
C CYS A 305 -33.25 -13.60 -20.36
N LEU A 306 -34.12 -12.60 -20.27
CA LEU A 306 -35.50 -12.67 -20.75
C LEU A 306 -35.74 -11.54 -21.74
N SER A 307 -36.23 -11.88 -22.93
CA SER A 307 -36.62 -10.92 -23.95
C SER A 307 -38.08 -11.16 -24.31
N LEU A 308 -38.95 -10.21 -23.98
CA LEU A 308 -40.39 -10.31 -24.19
C LEU A 308 -40.91 -9.12 -25.00
N VAL A 309 -41.82 -9.42 -25.92
CA VAL A 309 -42.44 -8.44 -26.82
C VAL A 309 -43.91 -8.27 -26.43
N ALA A 310 -44.36 -7.03 -26.29
CA ALA A 310 -45.79 -6.73 -26.15
C ALA A 310 -46.38 -6.32 -27.50
N TYR A 311 -47.30 -7.15 -27.97
CA TYR A 311 -48.16 -6.88 -29.10
C TYR A 311 -49.45 -6.21 -28.63
N PHE A 312 -49.95 -5.27 -29.45
CA PHE A 312 -51.21 -4.60 -29.19
C PHE A 312 -52.12 -4.62 -30.42
N GLU A 313 -53.40 -4.85 -30.16
CA GLU A 313 -54.47 -4.25 -30.95
C GLU A 313 -54.74 -2.85 -30.36
N SER A 314 -54.81 -1.84 -31.23
CA SER A 314 -54.68 -0.38 -31.03
C SER A 314 -55.31 0.38 -29.83
N ALA A 315 -55.97 -0.22 -28.83
CA ALA A 315 -56.79 0.52 -27.87
C ALA A 315 -56.31 0.64 -26.41
N ASP A 316 -55.36 -0.16 -25.89
CA ASP A 316 -55.09 -0.16 -24.43
C ASP A 316 -53.64 -0.45 -24.01
N LEU A 317 -52.72 0.50 -24.28
CA LEU A 317 -51.27 0.44 -23.93
C LEU A 317 -51.01 -0.04 -22.48
N ALA A 318 -51.79 0.46 -21.53
CA ALA A 318 -51.59 0.14 -20.12
C ALA A 318 -51.84 -1.35 -19.82
N LYS A 319 -52.82 -1.95 -20.49
CA LYS A 319 -53.19 -3.36 -20.30
C LYS A 319 -52.15 -4.31 -20.88
N GLY A 320 -51.61 -4.04 -22.06
CA GLY A 320 -50.59 -4.91 -22.65
C GLY A 320 -49.23 -4.81 -21.94
N VAL A 321 -48.84 -3.64 -21.42
CA VAL A 321 -47.64 -3.53 -20.56
C VAL A 321 -47.83 -4.31 -19.27
N LYS A 322 -49.02 -4.23 -18.65
CA LYS A 322 -49.36 -5.07 -17.47
C LYS A 322 -49.32 -6.56 -17.78
N ASN A 323 -49.86 -6.99 -18.92
CA ASN A 323 -49.83 -8.39 -19.34
C ASN A 323 -48.38 -8.87 -19.56
N MET A 324 -47.53 -8.07 -20.19
CA MET A 324 -46.10 -8.38 -20.35
C MET A 324 -45.42 -8.55 -18.99
N MET A 325 -45.64 -7.63 -18.05
CA MET A 325 -45.09 -7.72 -16.70
C MET A 325 -45.63 -8.93 -15.93
N GLN A 326 -46.91 -9.29 -16.09
CA GLN A 326 -47.48 -10.51 -15.50
C GLN A 326 -46.86 -11.78 -16.08
N GLN A 327 -46.60 -11.82 -17.40
CA GLN A 327 -45.90 -12.93 -18.05
C GLN A 327 -44.47 -13.07 -17.52
N ILE A 328 -43.74 -11.95 -17.37
CA ILE A 328 -42.40 -11.94 -16.73
C ILE A 328 -42.49 -12.54 -15.33
N GLY A 329 -43.46 -12.08 -14.51
CA GLY A 329 -43.68 -12.61 -13.17
C GLY A 329 -43.96 -14.11 -13.15
N SER A 330 -44.76 -14.62 -14.08
CA SER A 330 -45.04 -16.06 -14.21
C SER A 330 -43.77 -16.86 -14.56
N ILE A 331 -42.96 -16.38 -15.52
CA ILE A 331 -41.72 -17.03 -15.94
C ILE A 331 -40.69 -17.07 -14.80
N LEU A 332 -40.59 -15.98 -14.04
CA LEU A 332 -39.71 -15.90 -12.87
C LEU A 332 -40.16 -16.88 -11.78
N ASN A 333 -41.46 -16.89 -11.44
CA ASN A 333 -42.01 -17.77 -10.40
C ASN A 333 -41.83 -19.26 -10.74
N GLN A 334 -42.00 -19.65 -12.01
CA GLN A 334 -41.73 -21.02 -12.48
C GLN A 334 -40.29 -21.46 -12.21
N ASN A 335 -39.35 -20.53 -12.16
CA ASN A 335 -37.93 -20.77 -11.90
C ASN A 335 -37.50 -20.42 -10.46
N GLN A 336 -38.46 -20.25 -9.54
CA GLN A 336 -38.22 -19.84 -8.14
C GLN A 336 -37.53 -18.47 -7.99
N LEU A 337 -37.76 -17.57 -8.95
CA LEU A 337 -37.24 -16.21 -8.97
C LEU A 337 -38.37 -15.19 -8.81
N ASN A 338 -38.01 -13.95 -8.47
CA ASN A 338 -38.93 -12.81 -8.37
C ASN A 338 -38.31 -11.55 -9.02
N PHE A 339 -39.05 -10.44 -9.06
CA PHE A 339 -38.58 -9.19 -9.68
C PHE A 339 -37.30 -8.58 -9.05
N SER A 340 -36.96 -8.90 -7.80
CA SER A 340 -35.73 -8.37 -7.15
C SER A 340 -34.45 -9.02 -7.68
N HIS A 341 -34.54 -10.09 -8.47
CA HIS A 341 -33.41 -10.73 -9.12
C HIS A 341 -33.01 -10.08 -10.44
N ILE A 342 -33.80 -9.12 -10.94
CA ILE A 342 -33.50 -8.38 -12.18
C ILE A 342 -32.53 -7.24 -11.86
N ILE A 343 -31.45 -7.14 -12.63
CA ILE A 343 -30.35 -6.18 -12.38
C ILE A 343 -30.21 -5.12 -13.48
N HIS A 344 -30.57 -5.45 -14.72
CA HIS A 344 -30.49 -4.56 -15.86
C HIS A 344 -31.65 -4.75 -16.83
N THR A 345 -32.12 -3.66 -17.44
CA THR A 345 -33.24 -3.67 -18.39
C THR A 345 -32.99 -2.77 -19.59
N ASN A 346 -33.26 -3.27 -20.80
CA ASN A 346 -33.32 -2.46 -22.01
C ASN A 346 -34.77 -2.33 -22.44
N LEU A 347 -35.29 -1.11 -22.44
CA LEU A 347 -36.68 -0.79 -22.79
C LEU A 347 -36.72 -0.10 -24.15
N PHE A 348 -37.21 -0.81 -25.16
CA PHE A 348 -37.37 -0.27 -26.50
C PHE A 348 -38.82 0.12 -26.75
N LEU A 349 -39.03 1.34 -27.25
CA LEU A 349 -40.34 1.92 -27.52
C LEU A 349 -40.52 2.19 -29.01
N SER A 350 -41.73 2.03 -29.53
CA SER A 350 -42.09 2.51 -30.87
C SER A 350 -42.12 4.05 -30.93
N GLU A 351 -42.66 4.68 -29.88
CA GLU A 351 -42.74 6.13 -29.71
C GLU A 351 -42.39 6.58 -28.29
N MET A 352 -41.56 7.63 -28.17
CA MET A 352 -41.16 8.19 -26.88
C MET A 352 -42.31 8.88 -26.13
N ASN A 353 -43.43 9.22 -26.80
CA ASN A 353 -44.64 9.77 -26.16
C ASN A 353 -45.23 8.83 -25.10
N ASN A 354 -45.00 7.53 -25.24
CA ASN A 354 -45.51 6.50 -24.33
C ASN A 354 -44.68 6.35 -23.04
N TYR A 355 -43.55 7.05 -22.92
CA TYR A 355 -42.58 6.91 -21.82
C TYR A 355 -43.19 7.11 -20.43
N ALA A 356 -44.03 8.14 -20.24
CA ALA A 356 -44.61 8.46 -18.93
C ALA A 356 -45.60 7.39 -18.45
N ILE A 357 -46.44 6.87 -19.34
CA ILE A 357 -47.45 5.85 -19.03
C ILE A 357 -46.76 4.53 -18.66
N ILE A 358 -45.74 4.13 -19.42
CA ILE A 358 -44.98 2.91 -19.18
C ILE A 358 -44.22 2.99 -17.85
N ASN A 359 -43.57 4.12 -17.55
CA ASN A 359 -42.87 4.31 -16.28
C ASN A 359 -43.79 4.13 -15.07
N LYS A 360 -45.03 4.63 -15.13
CA LYS A 360 -46.01 4.51 -14.04
C LYS A 360 -46.38 3.05 -13.74
N ILE A 361 -46.46 2.20 -14.77
CA ILE A 361 -46.73 0.77 -14.62
C ILE A 361 -45.46 0.04 -14.20
N TYR A 362 -44.32 0.35 -14.83
CA TYR A 362 -43.03 -0.25 -14.51
C TYR A 362 -42.68 -0.08 -13.02
N SER A 363 -42.88 1.12 -12.47
CA SER A 363 -42.57 1.41 -11.06
C SER A 363 -43.41 0.62 -10.05
N SER A 364 -44.56 0.04 -10.42
CA SER A 364 -45.36 -0.76 -9.48
C SER A 364 -44.83 -2.18 -9.28
N TYR A 365 -43.90 -2.65 -10.12
CA TYR A 365 -43.36 -4.01 -10.04
C TYR A 365 -41.98 -4.09 -9.39
N PHE A 366 -41.24 -2.97 -9.35
CA PHE A 366 -39.91 -2.90 -8.73
C PHE A 366 -39.99 -2.19 -7.38
N SER A 367 -39.23 -2.67 -6.41
CA SER A 367 -39.16 -2.10 -5.05
C SER A 367 -38.16 -0.93 -4.98
N ILE A 368 -37.63 -0.64 -3.78
CA ILE A 368 -36.63 0.42 -3.54
C ILE A 368 -35.35 0.24 -4.38
N LYS A 369 -35.07 -0.96 -4.87
CA LYS A 369 -33.90 -1.29 -5.70
C LYS A 369 -34.32 -1.59 -7.15
N PRO A 370 -34.72 -0.59 -7.96
CA PRO A 370 -35.04 -0.83 -9.35
C PRO A 370 -33.75 -1.20 -10.12
N PRO A 371 -33.85 -2.01 -11.19
CA PRO A 371 -32.70 -2.35 -12.01
C PRO A 371 -32.16 -1.13 -12.75
N SER A 372 -30.92 -1.24 -13.21
CA SER A 372 -30.37 -0.26 -14.16
C SER A 372 -31.11 -0.33 -15.49
N ARG A 373 -31.23 0.79 -16.21
CA ARG A 373 -32.07 0.85 -17.42
C ARG A 373 -31.52 1.72 -18.53
N VAL A 374 -31.71 1.27 -19.77
CA VAL A 374 -31.61 2.09 -20.99
C VAL A 374 -32.97 2.14 -21.68
N CYS A 375 -33.36 3.30 -22.21
CA CYS A 375 -34.63 3.44 -22.90
C CYS A 375 -34.50 4.18 -24.22
N LEU A 376 -34.81 3.52 -25.33
CA LEU A 376 -34.62 4.04 -26.69
C LEU A 376 -35.90 3.96 -27.51
N GLN A 377 -36.05 4.87 -28.48
CA GLN A 377 -37.03 4.71 -29.54
C GLN A 377 -36.42 3.90 -30.70
N ILE A 378 -37.15 2.92 -31.26
CA ILE A 378 -36.71 2.12 -32.41
C ILE A 378 -37.79 2.12 -33.50
N GLN A 379 -37.42 2.57 -34.71
CA GLN A 379 -38.35 2.69 -35.84
C GLN A 379 -38.81 1.34 -36.42
N MET A 380 -38.02 0.26 -36.27
CA MET A 380 -38.43 -1.07 -36.75
C MET A 380 -39.61 -1.65 -35.96
N LEU A 381 -39.83 -1.24 -34.71
CA LEU A 381 -40.95 -1.71 -33.90
C LEU A 381 -42.30 -1.18 -34.42
N SER A 382 -42.35 0.08 -34.87
CA SER A 382 -43.56 0.66 -35.45
C SER A 382 -43.99 -0.03 -36.74
N ASN A 383 -43.02 -0.48 -37.56
CA ASN A 383 -43.30 -1.17 -38.82
C ASN A 383 -43.83 -2.60 -38.60
N ALA A 384 -43.58 -3.19 -37.43
CA ALA A 384 -43.95 -4.55 -37.07
C ALA A 384 -45.22 -4.66 -36.21
N GLY A 385 -45.92 -3.54 -35.94
CA GLY A 385 -47.11 -3.52 -35.08
C GLY A 385 -46.81 -3.72 -33.59
N THR A 386 -45.55 -3.58 -33.18
CA THR A 386 -45.09 -3.77 -31.80
C THR A 386 -44.90 -2.41 -31.12
N ILE A 387 -45.45 -2.24 -29.91
CA ILE A 387 -45.36 -0.94 -29.21
C ILE A 387 -44.17 -0.86 -28.26
N CYS A 388 -43.89 -1.94 -27.52
CA CYS A 388 -42.73 -1.98 -26.64
C CYS A 388 -42.13 -3.39 -26.52
N ARG A 389 -40.81 -3.41 -26.32
CA ARG A 389 -40.04 -4.62 -26.06
C ARG A 389 -39.20 -4.38 -24.82
N LEU A 390 -39.19 -5.37 -23.93
CA LEU A 390 -38.43 -5.32 -22.69
C LEU A 390 -37.47 -6.50 -22.66
N GLU A 391 -36.19 -6.17 -22.52
CA GLU A 391 -35.12 -7.14 -22.33
C GLU A 391 -34.56 -6.99 -20.92
N LEU A 392 -34.37 -8.11 -20.24
CA LEU A 392 -34.06 -8.19 -18.83
C LEU A 392 -32.86 -9.10 -18.63
N ILE A 393 -31.92 -8.66 -17.79
CA ILE A 393 -30.84 -9.47 -17.28
C ILE A 393 -31.05 -9.60 -15.77
N GLY A 394 -30.90 -10.82 -15.24
CA GLY A 394 -30.97 -11.09 -13.82
C GLY A 394 -29.96 -12.13 -13.35
N THR A 395 -29.78 -12.23 -12.04
CA THR A 395 -28.82 -13.13 -11.38
C THR A 395 -29.49 -13.97 -10.29
N ARG A 396 -28.92 -15.14 -9.98
CA ARG A 396 -29.36 -16.06 -8.91
C ARG A 396 -28.41 -15.96 -7.70
N GLY A 397 -28.79 -15.20 -6.68
CA GLY A 397 -28.19 -15.32 -5.33
C GLY A 397 -26.79 -14.71 -5.11
N GLU A 398 -26.43 -13.64 -5.82
CA GLU A 398 -25.17 -12.91 -5.57
C GLU A 398 -25.39 -11.66 -4.68
N ASP A 399 -24.36 -11.24 -3.95
CA ASP A 399 -24.35 -9.96 -3.26
C ASP A 399 -24.56 -8.84 -4.28
N THR A 400 -25.74 -8.22 -4.24
CA THR A 400 -26.10 -7.14 -5.15
C THR A 400 -26.00 -5.78 -4.47
N ALA A 401 -25.43 -4.81 -5.18
CA ALA A 401 -25.39 -3.42 -4.75
C ALA A 401 -26.07 -2.51 -5.79
N CYS A 402 -27.00 -1.69 -5.35
CA CYS A 402 -27.76 -0.78 -6.19
C CYS A 402 -27.38 0.67 -5.88
N MET A 403 -27.08 1.46 -6.91
CA MET A 403 -26.85 2.89 -6.78
C MET A 403 -28.04 3.65 -7.35
N HIS A 404 -28.90 4.13 -6.46
CA HIS A 404 -30.07 4.93 -6.78
C HIS A 404 -29.91 6.34 -6.20
N VAL A 405 -29.75 7.32 -7.08
CA VAL A 405 -29.62 8.75 -6.74
C VAL A 405 -30.90 9.45 -7.12
N GLN A 406 -31.65 9.92 -6.11
CA GLN A 406 -32.92 10.65 -6.30
C GLN A 406 -32.81 12.13 -5.93
N SER A 407 -31.84 12.50 -5.08
CA SER A 407 -31.58 13.88 -4.69
C SER A 407 -30.92 14.70 -5.80
N ARG A 408 -31.16 16.01 -5.79
CA ARG A 408 -30.38 16.97 -6.57
C ARG A 408 -29.07 17.25 -5.86
N SER A 409 -27.96 17.05 -6.57
CA SER A 409 -26.60 17.27 -6.06
C SER A 409 -25.72 17.84 -7.16
N PHE A 410 -24.51 18.31 -6.84
CA PHE A 410 -23.52 18.63 -7.86
C PHE A 410 -22.83 17.39 -8.45
N TRP A 411 -22.84 16.28 -7.71
CA TRP A 411 -22.05 15.10 -8.03
C TRP A 411 -22.61 14.29 -9.21
N ALA A 412 -23.88 13.90 -9.16
CA ALA A 412 -24.53 13.13 -10.22
C ALA A 412 -25.99 13.56 -10.42
N PRO A 413 -26.52 13.44 -11.65
CA PRO A 413 -27.92 13.75 -11.92
C PRO A 413 -28.83 12.71 -11.24
N ALA A 414 -29.96 13.20 -10.72
CA ALA A 414 -31.03 12.33 -10.25
C ALA A 414 -31.59 11.50 -11.42
N ASN A 415 -32.12 10.31 -11.11
CA ASN A 415 -32.76 9.47 -12.11
C ASN A 415 -34.02 10.15 -12.67
N ILE A 416 -34.22 10.13 -13.99
CA ILE A 416 -35.40 10.73 -14.65
C ILE A 416 -36.59 9.76 -14.76
N GLY A 417 -36.44 8.53 -14.28
CA GLY A 417 -37.46 7.49 -14.30
C GLY A 417 -37.19 6.42 -13.25
N PRO A 418 -38.03 5.38 -13.14
CA PRO A 418 -37.98 4.36 -12.09
C PRO A 418 -36.86 3.34 -12.33
N TYR A 419 -35.61 3.79 -12.34
CA TYR A 419 -34.42 2.97 -12.54
C TYR A 419 -33.26 3.49 -11.69
N ALA A 420 -32.31 2.60 -11.40
CA ALA A 420 -31.08 2.95 -10.72
C ALA A 420 -30.00 3.37 -11.73
N GLN A 421 -29.14 4.33 -11.37
CA GLN A 421 -28.02 4.74 -12.21
C GLN A 421 -27.06 3.57 -12.48
N CYS A 422 -26.93 2.66 -11.51
CA CYS A 422 -26.11 1.47 -11.66
C CYS A 422 -26.57 0.32 -10.76
N TYR A 423 -26.35 -0.90 -11.23
CA TYR A 423 -26.54 -2.13 -10.47
C TYR A 423 -25.28 -2.99 -10.53
N THR A 424 -24.82 -3.49 -9.39
CA THR A 424 -23.64 -4.35 -9.27
C THR A 424 -24.05 -5.75 -8.85
N ALA A 425 -23.61 -6.77 -9.57
CA ALA A 425 -23.90 -8.18 -9.29
C ALA A 425 -22.76 -9.06 -9.79
N GLY A 426 -22.26 -9.98 -8.96
CA GLY A 426 -21.26 -10.96 -9.39
C GLY A 426 -20.00 -10.36 -10.01
N GLY A 427 -19.60 -9.18 -9.54
CA GLY A 427 -18.45 -8.42 -10.05
C GLY A 427 -18.69 -7.65 -11.36
N TRP A 428 -19.90 -7.66 -11.89
CA TRP A 428 -20.33 -6.81 -13.00
C TRP A 428 -21.01 -5.54 -12.49
N VAL A 429 -20.83 -4.46 -13.24
CA VAL A 429 -21.37 -3.12 -13.00
C VAL A 429 -22.15 -2.72 -14.24
N PHE A 430 -23.48 -2.70 -14.12
CA PHE A 430 -24.40 -2.34 -15.18
C PHE A 430 -24.81 -0.89 -15.01
N VAL A 431 -24.30 -0.01 -15.87
CA VAL A 431 -24.62 1.42 -15.84
C VAL A 431 -25.84 1.68 -16.70
N ALA A 432 -26.84 2.35 -16.12
CA ALA A 432 -28.00 2.84 -16.85
C ALA A 432 -27.58 3.89 -17.87
N GLY A 433 -28.40 4.13 -18.88
CA GLY A 433 -28.10 5.11 -19.90
C GLY A 433 -27.98 6.51 -19.31
N GLN A 434 -26.84 7.16 -19.57
CA GLN A 434 -26.54 8.50 -19.07
C GLN A 434 -26.69 9.52 -20.19
N ILE A 435 -27.50 10.55 -19.94
CA ILE A 435 -27.73 11.70 -20.83
C ILE A 435 -27.07 12.96 -20.24
N GLY A 436 -26.77 13.96 -21.08
CA GLY A 436 -26.03 15.17 -20.69
C GLY A 436 -26.85 16.16 -19.85
N LEU A 437 -27.27 15.77 -18.64
CA LEU A 437 -27.98 16.63 -17.68
C LEU A 437 -27.04 17.41 -16.78
N ILE A 438 -27.34 18.68 -16.53
CA ILE A 438 -26.71 19.46 -15.46
C ILE A 438 -27.28 18.95 -14.13
N SER A 439 -26.46 18.28 -13.32
CA SER A 439 -26.86 17.53 -12.11
C SER A 439 -27.63 18.37 -11.09
N SER A 440 -27.23 19.63 -10.89
CA SER A 440 -27.87 20.55 -9.93
C SER A 440 -29.23 21.07 -10.37
N LEU A 441 -29.45 21.22 -11.69
CA LEU A 441 -30.65 21.83 -12.28
C LEU A 441 -31.65 20.79 -12.80
N MET A 442 -31.18 19.61 -13.18
CA MET A 442 -31.94 18.57 -13.89
C MET A 442 -32.43 18.99 -15.28
N GLU A 443 -31.72 19.93 -15.92
CA GLU A 443 -31.92 20.41 -17.30
C GLU A 443 -30.85 19.85 -18.24
N LEU A 444 -31.18 19.72 -19.53
CA LEU A 444 -30.21 19.27 -20.54
C LEU A 444 -29.18 20.36 -20.79
N ALA A 445 -27.92 19.98 -20.91
CA ALA A 445 -26.86 20.88 -21.34
C ALA A 445 -26.99 21.22 -22.83
N ASP A 446 -26.26 22.26 -23.25
CA ASP A 446 -26.15 22.63 -24.66
C ASP A 446 -25.66 21.44 -25.51
N VAL A 447 -26.14 21.37 -26.75
CA VAL A 447 -25.88 20.25 -27.69
C VAL A 447 -24.39 19.91 -27.80
N SER A 448 -23.51 20.92 -27.78
CA SER A 448 -22.06 20.74 -27.86
C SER A 448 -21.43 20.13 -26.61
N MET A 449 -22.08 20.24 -25.45
CA MET A 449 -21.59 19.76 -24.15
C MET A 449 -22.19 18.41 -23.75
N GLN A 450 -23.34 18.03 -24.34
CA GLN A 450 -24.02 16.79 -24.02
C GLN A 450 -23.10 15.55 -24.13
N PRO A 451 -22.32 15.34 -25.20
CA PRO A 451 -21.44 14.17 -25.33
C PRO A 451 -20.43 14.00 -24.19
N GLN A 452 -19.77 15.10 -23.79
CA GLN A 452 -18.76 15.12 -22.74
C GLN A 452 -19.41 14.93 -21.37
N LEU A 453 -20.55 15.60 -21.13
CA LEU A 453 -21.23 15.57 -19.84
C LEU A 453 -21.90 14.20 -19.59
N SER A 454 -22.51 13.58 -20.60
CA SER A 454 -23.06 12.23 -20.48
C SER A 454 -21.99 11.18 -20.22
N LEU A 455 -20.82 11.31 -20.87
CA LEU A 455 -19.68 10.42 -20.66
C LEU A 455 -19.08 10.61 -19.25
N GLN A 456 -19.03 11.85 -18.78
CA GLN A 456 -18.62 12.18 -17.40
C GLN A 456 -19.53 11.48 -16.39
N HIS A 457 -20.86 11.52 -16.58
CA HIS A 457 -21.80 10.84 -15.67
C HIS A 457 -21.57 9.34 -15.62
N CYS A 458 -21.34 8.68 -16.77
CA CYS A 458 -20.94 7.26 -16.78
C CYS A 458 -19.68 7.02 -15.95
N GLN A 459 -18.67 7.87 -16.10
CA GLN A 459 -17.42 7.77 -15.35
C GLN A 459 -17.63 7.95 -13.84
N THR A 460 -18.39 8.97 -13.45
CA THR A 460 -18.71 9.27 -12.06
C THR A 460 -19.45 8.10 -11.40
N VAL A 461 -20.42 7.50 -12.10
CA VAL A 461 -21.18 6.34 -11.62
C VAL A 461 -20.30 5.09 -11.51
N LEU A 462 -19.41 4.84 -12.47
CA LEU A 462 -18.47 3.70 -12.42
C LEU A 462 -17.48 3.86 -11.26
N GLN A 463 -16.87 5.03 -11.12
CA GLN A 463 -15.90 5.32 -10.06
C GLN A 463 -16.51 5.13 -8.66
N ALA A 464 -17.78 5.47 -8.51
CA ALA A 464 -18.50 5.29 -7.25
C ALA A 464 -18.74 3.83 -6.85
N ASN A 465 -18.62 2.89 -7.79
CA ASN A 465 -18.75 1.44 -7.58
C ASN A 465 -17.40 0.73 -7.68
N ASN A 466 -16.29 1.43 -7.41
CA ASN A 466 -14.92 0.91 -7.50
C ASN A 466 -14.56 0.34 -8.88
N SER A 467 -15.19 0.83 -9.95
CA SER A 467 -14.87 0.48 -11.34
C SER A 467 -14.42 1.74 -12.09
N GLU A 468 -13.65 1.56 -13.15
CA GLU A 468 -13.26 2.66 -14.03
C GLU A 468 -13.81 2.43 -15.44
N VAL A 469 -14.04 3.51 -16.19
CA VAL A 469 -14.36 3.42 -17.63
C VAL A 469 -13.21 2.75 -18.40
N THR A 470 -11.98 2.77 -17.88
CA THR A 470 -10.86 2.04 -18.47
C THR A 470 -11.03 0.52 -18.41
N CYS A 471 -11.93 0.00 -17.57
CA CYS A 471 -12.20 -1.42 -17.33
C CYS A 471 -13.52 -1.92 -17.96
N PHE A 472 -14.23 -1.11 -18.75
CA PHE A 472 -15.49 -1.57 -19.35
C PHE A 472 -15.25 -2.67 -20.40
N VAL A 473 -16.21 -3.59 -20.50
CA VAL A 473 -16.16 -4.75 -21.40
C VAL A 473 -16.86 -4.40 -22.71
N ILE A 474 -18.07 -3.83 -22.63
CA ILE A 474 -18.87 -3.38 -23.77
C ILE A 474 -19.45 -2.00 -23.45
N GLY A 475 -19.41 -1.10 -24.43
CA GLY A 475 -20.07 0.20 -24.38
C GLY A 475 -20.93 0.44 -25.62
N SER A 476 -22.05 1.13 -25.43
CA SER A 476 -22.93 1.58 -26.51
C SER A 476 -23.20 3.07 -26.36
N CYS A 477 -23.02 3.82 -27.45
CA CYS A 477 -23.36 5.23 -27.57
C CYS A 477 -24.51 5.37 -28.56
N TYR A 478 -25.63 5.92 -28.09
CA TYR A 478 -26.81 6.19 -28.90
C TYR A 478 -26.86 7.68 -29.23
N GLY A 479 -27.06 8.03 -30.50
CA GLY A 479 -27.16 9.42 -30.94
C GLY A 479 -28.34 9.66 -31.88
N THR A 480 -28.91 10.86 -31.83
CA THR A 480 -30.10 11.23 -32.63
C THR A 480 -29.77 11.62 -34.07
N ASN A 481 -28.55 12.11 -34.32
CA ASN A 481 -28.06 12.43 -35.65
C ASN A 481 -26.60 11.99 -35.82
N ARG A 482 -26.15 12.01 -37.08
CA ARG A 482 -24.80 11.59 -37.44
C ARG A 482 -23.71 12.51 -36.87
N ASN A 483 -23.93 13.82 -36.88
CA ASN A 483 -22.95 14.81 -36.41
C ASN A 483 -22.64 14.64 -34.91
N ILE A 484 -23.65 14.35 -34.10
CA ILE A 484 -23.52 14.08 -32.67
C ILE A 484 -22.77 12.77 -32.43
N LEU A 485 -23.06 11.71 -33.18
CA LEU A 485 -22.32 10.45 -33.08
C LEU A 485 -20.84 10.61 -33.44
N GLU A 486 -20.52 11.39 -34.46
CA GLU A 486 -19.13 11.73 -34.82
C GLU A 486 -18.45 12.50 -33.68
N HIS A 487 -19.16 13.45 -33.06
CA HIS A 487 -18.66 14.17 -31.89
C HIS A 487 -18.42 13.24 -30.69
N CYS A 488 -19.37 12.33 -30.39
CA CYS A 488 -19.22 11.31 -29.36
C CYS A 488 -17.99 10.42 -29.60
N GLN A 489 -17.75 10.01 -30.85
CA GLN A 489 -16.60 9.21 -31.22
C GLN A 489 -15.28 9.96 -31.01
N VAL A 490 -15.22 11.23 -31.39
CA VAL A 490 -14.05 12.09 -31.16
C VAL A 490 -13.81 12.26 -29.66
N VAL A 491 -14.84 12.56 -28.87
CA VAL A 491 -14.74 12.74 -27.42
C VAL A 491 -14.20 11.46 -26.76
N PHE A 492 -14.76 10.29 -27.12
CA PHE A 492 -14.33 9.01 -26.57
C PHE A 492 -12.89 8.65 -26.96
N ASN A 493 -12.54 8.76 -28.24
CA ASN A 493 -11.19 8.45 -28.74
C ASN A 493 -10.13 9.41 -28.19
N THR A 494 -10.48 10.68 -28.03
CA THR A 494 -9.56 11.70 -27.47
C THR A 494 -9.27 11.42 -26.01
N PHE A 495 -10.28 11.00 -25.25
CA PHE A 495 -10.15 10.78 -23.81
C PHE A 495 -9.52 9.42 -23.47
N TYR A 496 -9.83 8.35 -24.21
CA TYR A 496 -9.39 6.99 -23.90
C TYR A 496 -8.35 6.39 -24.87
N GLY A 497 -8.03 7.06 -25.98
CA GLY A 497 -7.09 6.59 -27.00
C GLY A 497 -7.69 5.58 -27.97
N ALA A 498 -7.18 5.55 -29.21
CA ALA A 498 -7.70 4.70 -30.29
C ALA A 498 -7.31 3.20 -30.20
N GLU A 499 -6.37 2.83 -29.32
CA GLU A 499 -5.70 1.52 -29.34
C GLU A 499 -5.99 0.64 -28.11
N THR A 500 -7.25 0.44 -27.74
CA THR A 500 -7.58 -0.59 -26.74
C THR A 500 -8.59 -1.57 -27.33
N GLY A 501 -8.38 -2.87 -27.12
CA GLY A 501 -9.25 -3.97 -27.58
C GLY A 501 -10.61 -4.00 -26.86
N LYS A 502 -11.32 -2.87 -26.89
CA LYS A 502 -12.59 -2.58 -26.25
C LYS A 502 -13.61 -2.29 -27.34
N HIS A 503 -14.79 -2.90 -27.23
CA HIS A 503 -15.85 -2.74 -28.22
C HIS A 503 -16.77 -1.59 -27.79
N MET A 504 -16.75 -0.48 -28.54
CA MET A 504 -17.69 0.63 -28.41
C MET A 504 -18.58 0.68 -29.66
N ASN A 505 -19.88 0.54 -29.47
CA ASN A 505 -20.88 0.60 -30.54
C ASN A 505 -21.46 2.01 -30.64
N TYR A 506 -21.58 2.54 -31.85
CA TYR A 506 -22.21 3.84 -32.12
C TYR A 506 -23.48 3.61 -32.93
N ILE A 507 -24.65 3.90 -32.34
CA ILE A 507 -25.95 3.51 -32.88
C ILE A 507 -26.81 4.76 -33.09
N LEU A 508 -27.34 4.91 -34.31
CA LEU A 508 -28.27 5.99 -34.65
C LEU A 508 -29.69 5.61 -34.22
N VAL A 509 -30.34 6.47 -33.43
CA VAL A 509 -31.71 6.26 -32.95
C VAL A 509 -32.58 7.49 -33.22
N PRO A 510 -33.90 7.36 -33.47
CA PRO A 510 -34.76 8.50 -33.78
C PRO A 510 -34.90 9.52 -32.63
N LYS A 511 -35.09 9.04 -31.39
CA LYS A 511 -35.29 9.88 -30.20
C LYS A 511 -34.80 9.18 -28.93
N LEU A 512 -34.36 9.99 -27.98
CA LEU A 512 -33.93 9.60 -26.64
C LEU A 512 -34.80 10.26 -25.55
N PRO A 513 -34.75 9.78 -24.31
CA PRO A 513 -35.48 10.39 -23.19
C PRO A 513 -35.15 11.88 -23.02
N LYS A 514 -36.14 12.69 -22.61
CA LYS A 514 -36.05 14.16 -22.51
C LYS A 514 -35.67 14.90 -23.82
N ASN A 515 -35.71 14.23 -24.97
CA ASN A 515 -35.17 14.74 -26.25
C ASN A 515 -33.65 15.03 -26.17
N ALA A 516 -32.90 14.21 -25.42
CA ALA A 516 -31.45 14.26 -25.42
C ALA A 516 -30.88 13.92 -26.80
N ASP A 517 -29.68 14.41 -27.08
CA ASP A 517 -28.98 14.22 -28.36
C ASP A 517 -28.12 12.97 -28.37
N CYS A 518 -27.58 12.59 -27.20
CA CYS A 518 -26.81 11.38 -27.01
C CYS A 518 -27.03 10.73 -25.63
N GLU A 519 -26.90 9.41 -25.58
CA GLU A 519 -26.97 8.59 -24.37
C GLU A 519 -25.85 7.54 -24.37
N TRP A 520 -25.14 7.40 -23.25
CA TRP A 520 -24.06 6.42 -23.09
C TRP A 520 -24.48 5.29 -22.14
N GLN A 521 -24.23 4.06 -22.57
CA GLN A 521 -24.41 2.84 -21.79
C GLN A 521 -23.08 2.13 -21.67
N MET A 522 -22.76 1.64 -20.47
CA MET A 522 -21.53 0.91 -20.20
C MET A 522 -21.79 -0.27 -19.27
N THR A 523 -21.19 -1.41 -19.62
CA THR A 523 -21.12 -2.58 -18.74
C THR A 523 -19.65 -2.84 -18.42
N SER A 524 -19.32 -2.81 -17.13
CA SER A 524 -17.94 -2.88 -16.65
C SER A 524 -17.77 -3.95 -15.58
N LEU A 525 -16.53 -4.35 -15.33
CA LEU A 525 -16.18 -5.23 -14.22
C LEU A 525 -15.70 -4.39 -13.03
N THR A 526 -16.10 -4.75 -11.80
CA THR A 526 -15.56 -4.16 -10.57
C THR A 526 -14.10 -4.53 -10.35
N ASN A 527 -13.66 -5.66 -10.93
CA ASN A 527 -12.29 -6.14 -10.83
C ASN A 527 -11.86 -6.79 -12.16
N PRO A 528 -10.77 -6.34 -12.81
CA PRO A 528 -10.32 -6.89 -14.10
C PRO A 528 -9.86 -8.37 -14.05
N ALA A 529 -9.81 -8.99 -12.86
CA ALA A 529 -9.31 -10.35 -12.60
C ALA A 529 -10.33 -11.51 -12.81
N PHE A 530 -11.43 -11.29 -13.54
CA PHE A 530 -12.37 -12.34 -13.94
C PHE A 530 -11.71 -13.31 -14.95
N THR A 531 -11.88 -14.61 -14.72
CA THR A 531 -11.37 -15.71 -15.56
C THR A 531 -12.06 -15.72 -16.93
N ASP A 532 -11.33 -16.13 -17.99
CA ASP A 532 -11.85 -16.18 -19.36
C ASP A 532 -13.12 -17.06 -19.49
N SER A 533 -13.32 -18.06 -18.62
CA SER A 533 -14.53 -18.87 -18.57
C SER A 533 -15.79 -18.09 -18.10
N GLU A 534 -15.64 -17.12 -17.21
CA GLU A 534 -16.73 -16.26 -16.73
C GLU A 534 -17.00 -15.11 -17.73
N LYS A 535 -15.95 -14.63 -18.41
CA LYS A 535 -16.10 -13.74 -19.57
C LYS A 535 -16.78 -14.44 -20.75
N HIS A 536 -16.46 -15.72 -21.01
CA HIS A 536 -17.08 -16.51 -22.08
C HIS A 536 -18.55 -16.85 -21.82
N SER A 537 -18.91 -17.19 -20.59
CA SER A 537 -20.30 -17.47 -20.22
C SER A 537 -21.18 -16.22 -20.29
N PHE A 538 -20.64 -15.04 -19.96
CA PHE A 538 -21.33 -13.76 -20.18
C PHE A 538 -21.33 -13.34 -21.67
N GLN A 539 -20.20 -13.50 -22.38
CA GLN A 539 -20.12 -13.25 -23.83
C GLN A 539 -21.13 -14.09 -24.62
N LEU A 540 -21.45 -15.32 -24.21
CA LEU A 540 -22.49 -16.15 -24.85
C LEU A 540 -23.91 -15.60 -24.65
N VAL A 541 -24.18 -14.90 -23.54
CA VAL A 541 -25.47 -14.27 -23.26
C VAL A 541 -25.58 -12.90 -23.98
N ASP A 542 -24.47 -12.16 -24.07
CA ASP A 542 -24.38 -10.82 -24.70
C ASP A 542 -24.17 -10.87 -26.23
N PHE A 543 -23.58 -11.94 -26.80
CA PHE A 543 -23.44 -12.12 -28.26
C PHE A 543 -24.82 -12.23 -28.95
N ASN A 544 -25.80 -12.83 -28.29
CA ASN A 544 -27.18 -12.88 -28.79
C ASN A 544 -27.87 -11.50 -28.80
N PHE A 545 -27.41 -10.57 -27.96
CA PHE A 545 -27.95 -9.21 -27.83
C PHE A 545 -27.45 -8.29 -28.95
N ASN A 546 -26.15 -8.32 -29.27
CA ASN A 546 -25.58 -7.50 -30.36
C ASN A 546 -25.93 -8.01 -31.77
N ALA A 547 -26.19 -9.30 -31.95
CA ALA A 547 -26.63 -9.89 -33.22
C ALA A 547 -27.91 -9.22 -33.76
N PHE A 548 -28.78 -8.73 -32.87
CA PHE A 548 -30.07 -8.13 -33.22
C PHE A 548 -29.97 -6.65 -33.59
N VAL A 549 -29.13 -5.87 -32.90
CA VAL A 549 -28.91 -4.44 -33.22
C VAL A 549 -28.04 -4.27 -34.48
N THR A 550 -27.16 -5.23 -34.77
CA THR A 550 -26.25 -5.20 -35.93
C THR A 550 -26.73 -6.03 -37.12
N GLY A 551 -27.82 -6.78 -37.00
CA GLY A 551 -28.37 -7.60 -38.09
C GLY A 551 -27.55 -8.84 -38.47
N PHE A 552 -26.58 -9.27 -37.65
CA PHE A 552 -25.73 -10.44 -37.94
C PHE A 552 -26.01 -11.62 -37.01
N SER A 553 -26.73 -12.61 -37.52
CA SER A 553 -26.74 -13.98 -37.00
C SER A 553 -25.63 -14.78 -37.69
N THR A 554 -24.49 -14.98 -37.03
CA THR A 554 -23.56 -16.03 -37.48
C THR A 554 -23.95 -17.34 -36.81
N LYS A 555 -24.76 -18.14 -37.51
CA LYS A 555 -24.71 -19.60 -37.37
C LYS A 555 -23.26 -20.02 -37.68
N SER A 556 -22.52 -20.52 -36.69
CA SER A 556 -21.26 -21.20 -36.95
C SER A 556 -21.36 -22.66 -36.55
N GLU A 557 -21.77 -23.48 -37.52
CA GLU A 557 -21.02 -24.72 -37.76
C GLU A 557 -19.56 -24.32 -38.04
N GLY A 558 -18.62 -25.11 -37.54
CA GLY A 558 -17.21 -24.76 -37.50
C GLY A 558 -16.65 -24.36 -38.86
N VAL A 559 -15.90 -23.25 -38.86
CA VAL A 559 -14.66 -22.97 -39.62
C VAL A 559 -14.31 -21.51 -39.32
N GLY A 560 -13.09 -21.30 -38.79
CA GLY A 560 -12.57 -19.97 -38.49
C GLY A 560 -12.27 -19.15 -39.73
N LEU A 561 -12.22 -17.82 -39.59
CA LEU A 561 -11.67 -16.95 -40.62
C LEU A 561 -10.78 -15.85 -40.04
N THR A 562 -9.54 -15.93 -40.48
CA THR A 562 -8.38 -15.07 -40.22
C THR A 562 -8.37 -13.89 -41.20
N ILE A 563 -7.98 -12.68 -40.76
CA ILE A 563 -7.43 -11.65 -41.66
C ILE A 563 -5.93 -11.51 -41.37
N ARG A 564 -5.15 -11.70 -42.45
CA ARG A 564 -3.69 -11.83 -42.53
C ARG A 564 -2.94 -10.52 -42.30
N ILE A 565 -1.76 -10.64 -41.67
CA ILE A 565 -0.54 -9.95 -42.13
C ILE A 565 0.47 -11.04 -42.51
N CYS A 566 0.95 -10.98 -43.75
CA CYS A 566 1.95 -11.86 -44.34
C CYS A 566 3.36 -11.56 -43.82
N GLN A 567 4.06 -12.57 -43.28
CA GLN A 567 5.29 -13.15 -43.88
C GLN A 567 5.80 -14.31 -43.00
N GLN A 568 5.68 -15.54 -43.51
CA GLN A 568 6.47 -16.70 -43.10
C GLN A 568 7.59 -16.87 -44.13
N GLN A 569 8.84 -16.88 -43.66
CA GLN A 569 9.91 -17.65 -44.29
C GLN A 569 10.34 -18.73 -43.29
N GLN A 570 10.50 -19.95 -43.81
CA GLN A 570 10.96 -21.13 -43.09
C GLN A 570 12.34 -20.85 -42.46
N ILE A 571 12.48 -21.14 -41.17
CA ILE A 571 13.78 -21.28 -40.52
C ILE A 571 13.94 -22.75 -40.17
N GLY A 572 14.86 -23.42 -40.88
CA GLY A 572 15.32 -24.76 -40.57
C GLY A 572 16.13 -24.78 -39.28
N GLU A 573 16.24 -25.98 -38.72
CA GLU A 573 17.08 -26.29 -37.56
C GLU A 573 18.51 -25.77 -37.76
N ILE A 574 19.01 -24.98 -36.81
CA ILE A 574 20.39 -24.52 -36.75
C ILE A 574 21.17 -25.51 -35.87
N PRO A 575 22.25 -26.15 -36.35
CA PRO A 575 23.11 -26.98 -35.52
C PRO A 575 23.97 -26.08 -34.61
N PHE A 576 23.92 -26.34 -33.30
CA PHE A 576 24.67 -25.63 -32.26
C PHE A 576 26.22 -25.81 -32.40
N GLU A 577 26.69 -26.73 -33.24
CA GLU A 577 28.12 -27.04 -33.45
C GLU A 577 28.89 -26.02 -34.31
N ILE A 578 28.23 -25.18 -35.09
CA ILE A 578 28.90 -24.19 -35.97
C ILE A 578 29.36 -22.96 -35.16
N PHE A 579 28.58 -22.57 -34.15
CA PHE A 579 28.89 -21.41 -33.31
C PHE A 579 30.15 -21.64 -32.45
N GLU A 580 30.41 -22.89 -32.05
CA GLU A 580 31.59 -23.27 -31.25
C GLU A 580 32.89 -23.26 -32.07
N LYS A 581 32.83 -23.67 -33.35
CA LYS A 581 33.99 -23.67 -34.27
C LYS A 581 34.38 -22.27 -34.76
N GLU A 582 33.43 -21.38 -35.04
CA GLU A 582 33.77 -20.01 -35.45
C GLU A 582 34.29 -19.16 -34.28
N PHE A 583 33.70 -19.31 -33.09
CA PHE A 583 34.07 -18.56 -31.89
C PHE A 583 35.49 -18.92 -31.41
N SER A 584 35.86 -20.22 -31.46
CA SER A 584 37.23 -20.66 -31.14
C SER A 584 38.28 -20.16 -32.14
N SER A 585 37.95 -20.09 -33.44
CA SER A 585 38.88 -19.59 -34.47
C SER A 585 39.21 -18.09 -34.31
N HIS A 586 38.24 -17.28 -33.86
CA HIS A 586 38.43 -15.86 -33.60
C HIS A 586 39.19 -15.60 -32.29
N LEU A 587 38.95 -16.44 -31.28
CA LEU A 587 39.71 -16.40 -30.02
C LEU A 587 41.20 -16.72 -30.24
N PHE A 588 41.51 -17.68 -31.13
CA PHE A 588 42.89 -18.01 -31.50
C PHE A 588 43.61 -16.84 -32.21
N LYS A 589 42.90 -16.07 -33.06
CA LYS A 589 43.42 -14.85 -33.71
C LYS A 589 43.64 -13.68 -32.74
N ILE A 590 42.91 -13.63 -31.63
CA ILE A 590 43.11 -12.61 -30.58
C ILE A 590 44.29 -12.99 -29.69
N LYS A 591 44.47 -14.29 -29.40
CA LYS A 591 45.59 -14.82 -28.61
C LYS A 591 46.95 -14.60 -29.27
N SER A 592 47.02 -14.63 -30.61
CA SER A 592 48.26 -14.33 -31.35
C SER A 592 48.67 -12.85 -31.33
N LYS A 593 47.75 -11.94 -31.00
CA LYS A 593 47.99 -10.48 -30.97
C LYS A 593 48.42 -9.94 -29.60
N PHE A 594 48.20 -10.67 -28.50
CA PHE A 594 48.51 -10.22 -27.14
C PHE A 594 49.08 -11.34 -26.25
N PRO A 595 50.35 -11.74 -26.44
CA PRO A 595 50.96 -12.89 -25.73
C PRO A 595 51.32 -12.65 -24.25
N ASN A 596 51.21 -11.42 -23.72
CA ASN A 596 51.71 -11.05 -22.37
C ASN A 596 50.63 -11.02 -21.26
N LEU A 597 49.44 -11.57 -21.48
CA LEU A 597 48.29 -11.48 -20.57
C LEU A 597 48.02 -12.77 -19.76
N ASN A 598 49.05 -13.56 -19.46
CA ASN A 598 48.93 -14.76 -18.62
C ASN A 598 49.09 -14.42 -17.12
N LEU A 599 47.97 -14.29 -16.41
CA LEU A 599 47.95 -14.37 -14.95
C LEU A 599 47.54 -15.80 -14.55
N ASN A 600 48.53 -16.59 -14.12
CA ASN A 600 48.29 -17.89 -13.47
C ASN A 600 47.60 -17.66 -12.11
N MET A 601 46.26 -17.70 -12.10
CA MET A 601 45.43 -17.71 -10.88
C MET A 601 45.05 -19.13 -10.42
N ALA A 602 45.78 -20.16 -10.86
CA ALA A 602 45.45 -21.56 -10.60
C ALA A 602 45.68 -22.03 -9.14
N ASN A 603 46.42 -21.29 -8.31
CA ASN A 603 46.85 -21.77 -6.97
C ASN A 603 46.09 -21.20 -5.77
N ILE A 604 45.00 -20.46 -5.98
CA ILE A 604 44.26 -19.85 -4.89
C ILE A 604 43.13 -20.78 -4.44
N ARG A 605 43.44 -21.66 -3.48
CA ARG A 605 42.48 -22.62 -2.86
C ARG A 605 41.17 -21.93 -2.47
N VAL A 606 40.05 -22.53 -2.85
CA VAL A 606 38.66 -22.49 -2.33
C VAL A 606 38.34 -21.49 -1.18
N TRP A 607 39.09 -21.50 -0.08
CA TRP A 607 38.93 -20.59 1.07
C TRP A 607 39.23 -19.11 0.78
N THR A 608 40.14 -18.82 -0.15
CA THR A 608 40.46 -17.45 -0.55
C THR A 608 39.36 -16.89 -1.46
N VAL A 609 38.73 -17.72 -2.30
CA VAL A 609 37.56 -17.33 -3.12
C VAL A 609 36.36 -16.95 -2.24
N LEU A 610 36.15 -17.63 -1.11
CA LEU A 610 35.13 -17.31 -0.10
C LEU A 610 35.36 -15.96 0.60
N SER A 611 36.59 -15.67 1.01
CA SER A 611 36.89 -14.37 1.64
C SER A 611 36.80 -13.22 0.63
N HIS A 612 37.15 -13.47 -0.63
CA HIS A 612 37.18 -12.47 -1.69
C HIS A 612 35.79 -12.19 -2.29
N SER A 613 34.94 -13.21 -2.45
CA SER A 613 33.54 -13.06 -2.86
C SER A 613 32.70 -12.35 -1.81
N ASN A 614 32.93 -12.62 -0.53
CA ASN A 614 32.25 -11.90 0.56
C ASN A 614 32.73 -10.45 0.68
N LEU A 615 34.03 -10.17 0.47
CA LEU A 615 34.56 -8.81 0.40
C LEU A 615 34.02 -8.05 -0.81
N GLU A 616 33.86 -8.72 -1.95
CA GLU A 616 33.23 -8.18 -3.16
C GLU A 616 31.76 -7.81 -2.90
N VAL A 617 30.98 -8.71 -2.31
CA VAL A 617 29.56 -8.48 -1.96
C VAL A 617 29.42 -7.34 -0.95
N LEU A 618 30.36 -7.23 -0.01
CA LEU A 618 30.41 -6.16 0.98
C LEU A 618 30.75 -4.79 0.35
N LEU A 619 31.84 -4.70 -0.42
CA LEU A 619 32.29 -3.44 -1.06
C LEU A 619 31.29 -2.95 -2.11
N SER A 620 30.81 -3.85 -2.97
CA SER A 620 29.75 -3.53 -3.93
C SER A 620 28.45 -3.18 -3.21
N GLY A 621 28.09 -3.87 -2.12
CA GLY A 621 26.91 -3.57 -1.31
C GLY A 621 26.92 -2.19 -0.67
N CYS A 622 28.05 -1.79 -0.06
CA CYS A 622 28.24 -0.49 0.60
C CYS A 622 28.04 0.67 -0.38
N ILE A 623 28.65 0.60 -1.55
CA ILE A 623 28.59 1.66 -2.55
C ILE A 623 27.24 1.65 -3.27
N ARG A 624 26.72 0.44 -3.57
CA ARG A 624 25.40 0.27 -4.17
C ARG A 624 24.30 0.92 -3.35
N LYS A 625 24.35 0.86 -2.00
CA LYS A 625 23.36 1.54 -1.14
C LYS A 625 23.34 3.06 -1.36
N VAL A 626 24.52 3.70 -1.35
CA VAL A 626 24.65 5.16 -1.51
C VAL A 626 24.24 5.60 -2.92
N TRP A 627 24.65 4.84 -3.93
CA TRP A 627 24.46 5.21 -5.33
C TRP A 627 23.05 4.91 -5.86
N CYS A 628 22.38 3.87 -5.35
CA CYS A 628 21.00 3.51 -5.70
C CYS A 628 20.04 4.68 -5.48
N GLU A 629 20.14 5.32 -4.32
CA GLU A 629 19.28 6.43 -3.94
C GLU A 629 19.55 7.68 -4.79
N GLN A 630 20.82 7.95 -5.10
CA GLN A 630 21.21 9.06 -5.95
C GLN A 630 20.78 8.88 -7.40
N GLN A 631 20.94 7.68 -7.96
CA GLN A 631 20.55 7.38 -9.34
C GLN A 631 19.04 7.45 -9.56
N GLY A 632 18.22 6.99 -8.62
CA GLY A 632 16.77 7.16 -8.68
C GLY A 632 16.38 8.63 -8.83
N ARG A 633 16.93 9.49 -7.97
CA ARG A 633 16.69 10.94 -7.99
C ARG A 633 17.19 11.62 -9.26
N LEU A 634 18.38 11.25 -9.73
CA LEU A 634 18.91 11.75 -10.98
C LEU A 634 18.03 11.32 -12.16
N SER A 635 17.46 10.12 -12.11
CA SER A 635 16.54 9.61 -13.14
C SER A 635 15.21 10.35 -13.17
N ASP A 636 14.71 10.74 -11.99
CA ASP A 636 13.49 11.54 -11.87
C ASP A 636 13.72 12.99 -12.34
N LYS A 637 14.92 13.55 -12.12
CA LYS A 637 15.28 14.93 -12.52
C LYS A 637 15.63 15.08 -14.00
N TYR A 638 16.47 14.17 -14.52
CA TYR A 638 17.05 14.28 -15.87
C TYR A 638 16.43 13.33 -16.89
N GLY A 639 15.47 12.50 -16.48
CA GLY A 639 14.77 11.54 -17.32
C GLY A 639 15.38 10.13 -17.25
N ARG A 640 14.52 9.12 -17.10
CA ARG A 640 14.89 7.72 -16.83
C ARG A 640 15.73 7.07 -17.92
N LYS A 641 15.39 7.31 -19.20
CA LYS A 641 16.17 6.80 -20.35
C LYS A 641 17.62 7.28 -20.35
N ARG A 642 17.86 8.58 -20.09
CA ARG A 642 19.21 9.19 -20.14
C ARG A 642 20.11 8.63 -19.04
N ILE A 643 19.60 8.53 -17.82
CA ILE A 643 20.36 7.95 -16.70
C ILE A 643 20.62 6.46 -16.93
N MET A 644 19.67 5.71 -17.50
CA MET A 644 19.85 4.30 -17.83
C MET A 644 20.95 4.07 -18.87
N LEU A 645 21.04 4.92 -19.91
CA LEU A 645 22.15 4.91 -20.88
C LEU A 645 23.51 5.14 -20.22
N ILE A 646 23.63 6.16 -19.37
CA ILE A 646 24.88 6.48 -18.66
C ILE A 646 25.31 5.31 -17.78
N CYS A 647 24.37 4.69 -17.06
CA CYS A 647 24.66 3.53 -16.21
C CYS A 647 25.19 2.32 -17.00
N TYR A 648 24.55 1.97 -18.12
CA TYR A 648 25.01 0.84 -18.94
C TYR A 648 26.34 1.12 -19.66
N PHE A 649 26.56 2.37 -20.10
CA PHE A 649 27.82 2.77 -20.71
C PHE A 649 29.00 2.69 -19.71
N ILE A 650 28.84 3.24 -18.50
CA ILE A 650 29.88 3.16 -17.45
C ILE A 650 30.10 1.71 -17.01
N SER A 651 29.04 0.90 -16.94
CA SER A 651 29.16 -0.53 -16.65
C SER A 651 29.98 -1.26 -17.73
N THR A 652 29.76 -0.92 -19.01
CA THR A 652 30.53 -1.48 -20.14
C THR A 652 32.02 -1.15 -19.99
N LEU A 653 32.36 0.10 -19.65
CA LEU A 653 33.74 0.50 -19.38
C LEU A 653 34.34 -0.22 -18.17
N GLY A 654 33.56 -0.41 -17.11
CA GLY A 654 34.00 -1.16 -15.92
C GLY A 654 34.29 -2.64 -16.21
N TYR A 655 33.46 -3.29 -17.03
CA TYR A 655 33.69 -4.67 -17.47
C TYR A 655 34.84 -4.78 -18.48
N ALA A 656 35.01 -3.78 -19.37
CA ALA A 656 36.16 -3.70 -20.26
C ALA A 656 37.47 -3.55 -19.46
N ALA A 657 37.46 -2.75 -18.38
CA ALA A 657 38.62 -2.60 -17.51
C ALA A 657 39.05 -3.94 -16.89
N LEU A 658 38.12 -4.85 -16.55
CA LEU A 658 38.44 -6.17 -16.03
C LEU A 658 39.24 -7.04 -17.01
N THR A 659 39.12 -6.80 -18.32
CA THR A 659 39.92 -7.52 -19.33
C THR A 659 41.40 -7.10 -19.36
N ILE A 660 41.71 -5.94 -18.78
CA ILE A 660 43.04 -5.30 -18.85
C ILE A 660 43.73 -5.31 -17.47
N THR A 661 42.99 -5.55 -16.38
CA THR A 661 43.54 -5.49 -15.01
C THR A 661 44.50 -6.63 -14.74
N ALA A 662 45.79 -6.30 -14.55
CA ALA A 662 46.82 -7.24 -14.14
C ALA A 662 47.08 -7.28 -12.60
N SER A 663 46.33 -6.50 -11.82
CA SER A 663 46.49 -6.41 -10.36
C SER A 663 45.17 -6.64 -9.62
N TYR A 664 45.24 -7.26 -8.44
CA TYR A 664 44.07 -7.51 -7.58
C TYR A 664 43.36 -6.22 -7.15
N PHE A 665 44.13 -5.16 -6.89
CA PHE A 665 43.58 -3.84 -6.59
C PHE A 665 42.84 -3.24 -7.79
N GLY A 666 43.42 -3.36 -9.01
CA GLY A 666 42.75 -2.96 -10.25
C GLY A 666 41.45 -3.73 -10.48
N PHE A 667 41.44 -5.03 -10.19
CA PHE A 667 40.25 -5.89 -10.24
C PHE A 667 39.14 -5.40 -9.30
N ILE A 668 39.48 -5.12 -8.03
CA ILE A 668 38.52 -4.57 -7.06
C ILE A 668 37.97 -3.22 -7.54
N MET A 669 38.82 -2.32 -8.02
CA MET A 669 38.39 -1.01 -8.49
C MET A 669 37.46 -1.10 -9.70
N ALA A 670 37.78 -1.95 -10.68
CA ALA A 670 36.91 -2.21 -11.82
C ALA A 670 35.56 -2.84 -11.40
N ARG A 671 35.56 -3.71 -10.38
CA ARG A 671 34.34 -4.28 -9.78
C ARG A 671 33.52 -3.25 -9.00
N ILE A 672 34.16 -2.32 -8.31
CA ILE A 672 33.48 -1.21 -7.63
C ILE A 672 32.77 -0.32 -8.65
N VAL A 673 33.47 0.07 -9.73
CA VAL A 673 32.90 0.92 -10.78
C VAL A 673 31.75 0.21 -11.48
N SER A 674 31.94 -1.03 -11.93
CA SER A 674 30.87 -1.80 -12.59
C SER A 674 29.69 -2.07 -11.63
N GLY A 675 29.95 -2.40 -10.37
CA GLY A 675 28.92 -2.64 -9.35
C GLY A 675 28.08 -1.42 -9.00
N SER A 676 28.67 -0.22 -9.04
CA SER A 676 28.00 1.05 -8.74
C SER A 676 27.00 1.48 -9.81
N PHE A 677 27.24 1.08 -11.07
CA PHE A 677 26.43 1.49 -12.22
C PHE A 677 25.58 0.36 -12.82
N LYS A 678 25.62 -0.85 -12.26
CA LYS A 678 24.78 -2.01 -12.65
C LYS A 678 23.30 -1.88 -12.25
N GLN A 679 22.81 -0.69 -11.95
CA GLN A 679 21.44 -0.42 -11.47
C GLN A 679 20.37 -0.47 -12.57
N GLY A 680 20.69 -0.97 -13.76
CA GLY A 680 19.76 -1.08 -14.88
C GLY A 680 18.42 -1.69 -14.50
N ILE A 681 18.41 -2.80 -13.75
CA ILE A 681 17.17 -3.48 -13.32
C ILE A 681 16.27 -2.57 -12.47
N LEU A 682 16.84 -1.72 -11.60
CA LEU A 682 16.07 -0.77 -10.80
C LEU A 682 15.45 0.31 -11.69
N LEU A 683 16.26 0.90 -12.57
CA LEU A 683 15.81 1.94 -13.50
C LEU A 683 14.78 1.38 -14.48
N SER A 684 14.91 0.12 -14.91
CA SER A 684 13.94 -0.59 -15.73
C SER A 684 12.64 -0.83 -14.97
N LYS A 685 12.68 -1.28 -13.71
CA LYS A 685 11.46 -1.45 -12.88
C LYS A 685 10.74 -0.14 -12.64
N ALA A 686 11.49 0.93 -12.39
CA ALA A 686 10.95 2.28 -12.25
C ALA A 686 10.34 2.73 -13.59
N TYR A 687 11.08 2.63 -14.68
CA TYR A 687 10.58 2.94 -16.03
C TYR A 687 9.28 2.17 -16.34
N LEU A 688 9.25 0.87 -16.05
CA LEU A 688 8.06 0.02 -16.19
C LEU A 688 6.92 0.51 -15.29
N SER A 689 7.20 0.90 -14.04
CA SER A 689 6.17 1.39 -13.12
C SER A 689 5.53 2.71 -13.55
N ASP A 690 6.25 3.53 -14.30
CA ASP A 690 5.70 4.80 -14.81
C ASP A 690 4.81 4.59 -16.03
N ILE A 691 5.13 3.61 -16.87
CA ILE A 691 4.39 3.31 -18.10
C ILE A 691 3.28 2.28 -17.91
N THR A 692 3.32 1.53 -16.81
CA THR A 692 2.36 0.44 -16.55
C THR A 692 1.20 0.94 -15.69
N PRO A 693 -0.05 0.81 -16.15
CA PRO A 693 -1.24 1.11 -15.34
C PRO A 693 -1.26 0.28 -14.03
N ALA A 694 -1.82 0.83 -12.95
CA ALA A 694 -1.85 0.17 -11.64
C ALA A 694 -2.49 -1.23 -11.66
N ASN A 695 -3.40 -1.49 -12.60
CA ASN A 695 -4.16 -2.74 -12.69
C ASN A 695 -3.39 -3.89 -13.37
N SER A 696 -2.51 -3.62 -14.33
CA SER A 696 -1.63 -4.64 -14.96
C SER A 696 -0.24 -4.69 -14.32
N PHE A 697 0.00 -3.85 -13.32
CA PHE A 697 1.31 -3.68 -12.71
C PHE A 697 1.88 -4.99 -12.15
N THR A 698 1.09 -5.78 -11.42
CA THR A 698 1.54 -7.06 -10.84
C THR A 698 1.88 -8.07 -11.92
N GLU A 699 1.13 -8.10 -13.02
CA GLU A 699 1.36 -9.02 -14.14
C GLU A 699 2.62 -8.63 -14.91
N VAL A 700 2.74 -7.35 -15.29
CA VAL A 700 3.92 -6.83 -16.00
C VAL A 700 5.19 -6.95 -15.14
N MET A 701 5.09 -6.69 -13.83
CA MET A 701 6.21 -6.89 -12.90
C MET A 701 6.49 -8.38 -12.64
N GLY A 702 5.47 -9.23 -12.73
CA GLY A 702 5.58 -10.69 -12.69
C GLY A 702 6.36 -11.20 -13.90
N VAL A 703 5.95 -10.85 -15.12
CA VAL A 703 6.65 -11.17 -16.37
C VAL A 703 8.08 -10.64 -16.34
N PHE A 704 8.28 -9.38 -15.97
CA PHE A 704 9.62 -8.79 -15.85
C PHE A 704 10.49 -9.58 -14.86
N SER A 705 9.93 -9.98 -13.70
CA SER A 705 10.67 -10.76 -12.70
C SER A 705 10.99 -12.17 -13.20
N SER A 706 10.06 -12.82 -13.91
CA SER A 706 10.29 -14.11 -14.56
C SER A 706 11.38 -14.04 -15.63
N SER A 707 11.39 -12.98 -16.46
CA SER A 707 12.44 -12.76 -17.46
C SER A 707 13.82 -12.56 -16.84
N VAL A 708 13.89 -11.83 -15.72
CA VAL A 708 15.16 -11.66 -14.96
C VAL A 708 15.65 -13.01 -14.42
N THR A 709 14.76 -13.83 -13.87
CA THR A 709 15.11 -15.16 -13.35
C THR A 709 15.50 -16.14 -14.46
N PHE A 710 14.83 -16.07 -15.61
CA PHE A 710 15.20 -16.86 -16.79
C PHE A 710 16.61 -16.50 -17.31
N GLY A 711 16.91 -15.20 -17.38
CA GLY A 711 18.26 -14.74 -17.71
C GLY A 711 19.32 -15.22 -16.70
N ALA A 712 18.97 -15.29 -15.42
CA ALA A 712 19.85 -15.86 -14.39
C ALA A 712 20.08 -17.37 -14.60
N ALA A 713 19.04 -18.14 -14.94
CA ALA A 713 19.15 -19.57 -15.23
C ALA A 713 20.16 -19.84 -16.36
N ILE A 714 20.00 -19.15 -17.49
CA ILE A 714 20.91 -19.26 -18.64
C ILE A 714 22.33 -18.82 -18.26
N GLY A 715 22.45 -17.70 -17.54
CA GLY A 715 23.75 -17.17 -17.13
C GLY A 715 24.56 -18.14 -16.27
N VAL A 716 23.91 -18.90 -15.38
CA VAL A 716 24.59 -19.87 -14.52
C VAL A 716 25.01 -21.13 -15.29
N ILE A 717 24.22 -21.57 -16.27
CA ILE A 717 24.61 -22.68 -17.17
C ILE A 717 25.85 -22.29 -17.98
N ILE A 718 25.81 -21.12 -18.63
CA ILE A 718 26.93 -20.61 -19.43
C ILE A 718 28.16 -20.41 -18.54
N GLY A 719 27.99 -19.84 -17.34
CA GLY A 719 29.08 -19.62 -16.38
C GLY A 719 29.71 -20.92 -15.88
N GLY A 720 28.91 -21.95 -15.58
CA GLY A 720 29.40 -23.25 -15.13
C GLY A 720 30.20 -23.99 -16.20
N HIS A 721 29.79 -23.88 -17.48
CA HIS A 721 30.55 -24.41 -18.62
C HIS A 721 31.79 -23.60 -18.95
N LEU A 722 31.71 -22.26 -18.92
CA LEU A 722 32.89 -21.43 -19.15
C LEU A 722 33.98 -21.68 -18.12
N ALA A 723 33.60 -22.04 -16.89
CA ALA A 723 34.52 -22.33 -15.79
C ALA A 723 35.33 -23.62 -15.95
N THR A 724 35.04 -24.47 -16.94
CA THR A 724 35.82 -25.69 -17.20
C THR A 724 37.01 -25.45 -18.13
N TYR A 725 37.15 -24.25 -18.73
CA TYR A 725 38.23 -23.91 -19.67
C TYR A 725 39.33 -23.06 -19.02
N ASP A 726 40.61 -23.31 -19.34
CA ASP A 726 41.76 -22.66 -18.69
C ASP A 726 41.80 -21.11 -18.76
N ASP A 727 41.27 -20.50 -19.83
CA ASP A 727 41.19 -19.04 -20.02
C ASP A 727 39.80 -18.46 -19.62
N THR A 728 39.18 -19.02 -18.57
CA THR A 728 37.80 -18.66 -18.12
C THR A 728 37.63 -17.15 -17.87
N PHE A 729 38.59 -16.51 -17.23
CA PHE A 729 38.41 -15.15 -16.71
C PHE A 729 38.36 -14.09 -17.82
N LEU A 730 39.26 -14.20 -18.80
CA LEU A 730 39.34 -13.25 -19.90
C LEU A 730 38.15 -13.43 -20.86
N THR A 731 37.80 -14.69 -21.16
CA THR A 731 36.66 -15.03 -22.03
C THR A 731 35.35 -14.54 -21.44
N SER A 732 35.09 -14.79 -20.14
CA SER A 732 33.90 -14.31 -19.46
C SER A 732 33.82 -12.77 -19.40
N ALA A 733 34.94 -12.09 -19.15
CA ALA A 733 34.98 -10.62 -19.13
C ALA A 733 34.67 -9.99 -20.50
N ILE A 734 35.17 -10.57 -21.60
CA ILE A 734 34.86 -10.13 -22.97
C ILE A 734 33.38 -10.33 -23.30
N VAL A 735 32.83 -11.51 -23.01
CA VAL A 735 31.41 -11.83 -23.25
C VAL A 735 30.49 -10.86 -22.50
N ILE A 736 30.80 -10.58 -21.23
CA ILE A 736 30.02 -9.62 -20.43
C ILE A 736 30.13 -8.20 -21.01
N THR A 737 31.32 -7.77 -21.43
CA THR A 737 31.52 -6.45 -22.04
C THR A 737 30.69 -6.28 -23.31
N LEU A 738 30.70 -7.29 -24.20
CA LEU A 738 29.89 -7.28 -25.42
C LEU A 738 28.38 -7.25 -25.11
N THR A 739 27.95 -8.00 -24.09
CA THR A 739 26.55 -8.04 -23.65
C THR A 739 26.08 -6.66 -23.16
N PHE A 740 26.87 -5.96 -22.35
CA PHE A 740 26.53 -4.62 -21.86
C PHE A 740 26.61 -3.55 -22.95
N LEU A 741 27.50 -3.71 -23.94
CA LEU A 741 27.53 -2.85 -25.12
C LEU A 741 26.24 -3.00 -25.94
N PHE A 742 25.81 -4.24 -26.19
CA PHE A 742 24.54 -4.52 -26.88
C PHE A 742 23.34 -3.93 -26.14
N LEU A 743 23.28 -4.08 -24.80
CA LEU A 743 22.24 -3.46 -23.97
C LEU A 743 22.26 -1.93 -24.08
N THR A 744 23.44 -1.30 -24.09
CA THR A 744 23.56 0.16 -24.24
C THR A 744 22.98 0.64 -25.58
N ILE A 745 23.25 -0.11 -26.66
CA ILE A 745 22.69 0.15 -28.00
C ILE A 745 21.16 -0.04 -27.98
N PHE A 746 20.66 -1.11 -27.38
CA PHE A 746 19.22 -1.38 -27.33
C PHE A 746 18.45 -0.29 -26.56
N VAL A 747 19.00 0.20 -25.45
CA VAL A 747 18.38 1.30 -24.67
C VAL A 747 18.32 2.62 -25.45
N PHE A 748 19.20 2.82 -26.43
CA PHE A 748 19.12 3.97 -27.31
C PHE A 748 17.80 4.01 -28.10
N PHE A 749 17.26 2.85 -28.49
CA PHE A 749 16.02 2.73 -29.26
C PHE A 749 14.73 2.77 -28.42
N LEU A 750 14.82 2.70 -27.09
CA LEU A 750 13.64 2.78 -26.22
C LEU A 750 12.91 4.13 -26.38
N PRO A 751 11.56 4.16 -26.50
CA PRO A 751 10.81 5.40 -26.61
C PRO A 751 10.97 6.28 -25.36
N THR A 752 10.94 7.60 -25.52
CA THR A 752 10.89 8.54 -24.38
C THR A 752 9.44 8.77 -23.97
N PRO A 753 9.04 8.54 -22.71
CA PRO A 753 7.70 8.88 -22.25
C PRO A 753 7.43 10.39 -22.45
N ARG A 754 6.26 10.75 -22.96
CA ARG A 754 5.87 12.14 -23.29
C ARG A 754 5.94 13.04 -22.05
N GLU A 755 6.72 14.12 -22.14
CA GLU A 755 6.78 15.21 -21.15
C GLU A 755 5.47 16.01 -21.15
N ASN A 756 4.44 15.58 -20.42
CA ASN A 756 3.18 16.34 -20.29
C ASN A 756 2.83 16.74 -18.85
N ILE A 757 3.79 16.73 -17.93
CA ILE A 757 3.63 17.34 -16.61
C ILE A 757 4.54 18.57 -16.58
N PRO A 758 4.02 19.81 -16.45
CA PRO A 758 4.89 20.93 -16.15
C PRO A 758 5.64 20.56 -14.88
N ARG A 759 6.98 20.62 -14.91
CA ARG A 759 7.83 20.41 -13.73
C ARG A 759 7.52 21.50 -12.71
N THR A 760 6.37 21.44 -12.04
CA THR A 760 6.15 22.07 -10.75
C THR A 760 7.30 21.58 -9.91
N GLN A 761 8.21 22.50 -9.59
CA GLN A 761 9.42 22.28 -8.82
C GLN A 761 9.18 21.10 -7.87
N SER A 762 9.65 19.90 -8.26
CA SER A 762 9.54 18.77 -7.35
C SER A 762 10.43 19.20 -6.20
N LYS A 763 9.80 19.52 -5.06
CA LYS A 763 10.54 19.71 -3.83
C LYS A 763 11.38 18.46 -3.74
N THR A 764 12.71 18.63 -3.84
CA THR A 764 13.65 17.55 -3.60
C THR A 764 13.15 16.82 -2.36
N PRO A 765 12.86 15.52 -2.41
CA PRO A 765 12.31 14.81 -1.27
C PRO A 765 13.23 15.10 -0.08
N ASN A 766 12.66 15.77 0.91
CA ASN A 766 13.42 16.29 2.02
C ASN A 766 13.95 15.07 2.78
N PHE A 767 15.27 14.90 2.87
CA PHE A 767 15.90 13.79 3.59
C PHE A 767 15.36 13.65 5.04
N ASN A 768 14.82 14.74 5.59
CA ASN A 768 14.13 14.80 6.87
C ASN A 768 12.89 13.87 6.98
N ASN A 769 12.32 13.39 5.86
CA ASN A 769 11.16 12.49 5.84
C ASN A 769 11.53 11.00 5.73
N ILE A 770 12.81 10.64 5.58
CA ILE A 770 13.25 9.23 5.57
C ILE A 770 12.97 8.53 6.91
N PRO A 771 13.18 9.16 8.09
CA PRO A 771 12.84 8.56 9.37
C PRO A 771 11.34 8.24 9.50
N SER A 772 10.45 9.12 9.03
CA SER A 772 9.00 8.90 9.05
C SER A 772 8.56 7.82 8.06
N LEU A 773 9.22 7.68 6.91
CA LEU A 773 8.99 6.59 5.96
C LEU A 773 9.49 5.25 6.53
N LEU A 774 10.66 5.23 7.17
CA LEU A 774 11.20 4.06 7.86
C LEU A 774 10.27 3.57 8.97
N SER A 775 9.70 4.47 9.78
CA SER A 775 8.74 4.09 10.83
C SER A 775 7.42 3.60 10.24
N ARG A 776 6.95 4.18 9.14
CA ARG A 776 5.70 3.78 8.47
C ARG A 776 5.76 2.38 7.86
N TYR A 777 6.94 1.96 7.37
CA TYR A 777 7.13 0.67 6.67
C TYR A 777 8.04 -0.32 7.41
N TRP A 778 8.30 -0.11 8.70
CA TRP A 778 9.29 -0.88 9.46
C TRP A 778 9.05 -2.40 9.40
N ASP A 779 7.80 -2.84 9.49
CA ASP A 779 7.41 -4.25 9.45
C ASP A 779 7.77 -4.92 8.11
N ILE A 780 7.44 -4.26 7.00
CA ILE A 780 7.77 -4.68 5.64
C ILE A 780 9.29 -4.67 5.47
N LEU A 781 9.98 -3.62 5.89
CA LEU A 781 11.44 -3.52 5.76
C LEU A 781 12.17 -4.59 6.59
N LEU A 782 11.69 -4.91 7.80
CA LEU A 782 12.25 -5.97 8.64
C LEU A 782 12.08 -7.34 8.00
N LEU A 783 10.88 -7.64 7.49
CA LEU A 783 10.60 -8.88 6.74
C LEU A 783 11.53 -9.03 5.54
N LYS A 784 11.77 -7.94 4.79
CA LYS A 784 12.74 -7.94 3.67
C LYS A 784 14.15 -8.25 4.14
N LEU A 785 14.57 -7.63 5.23
CA LEU A 785 15.91 -7.75 5.77
C LEU A 785 16.21 -9.20 6.14
N VAL A 786 15.31 -9.84 6.91
CA VAL A 786 15.48 -11.22 7.37
C VAL A 786 15.54 -12.20 6.20
N GLN A 787 14.58 -12.10 5.27
CA GLN A 787 14.55 -13.00 4.11
C GLN A 787 15.79 -12.83 3.23
N GLN A 788 16.16 -11.57 2.93
CA GLN A 788 17.32 -11.32 2.07
C GLN A 788 18.62 -11.77 2.73
N LEU A 789 18.71 -11.70 4.07
CA LEU A 789 19.86 -12.21 4.80
C LEU A 789 20.01 -13.73 4.64
N SER A 790 18.91 -14.47 4.82
CA SER A 790 18.85 -15.93 4.68
C SER A 790 19.23 -16.36 3.27
N GLU A 791 18.65 -15.72 2.26
CA GLU A 791 18.90 -16.01 0.85
C GLU A 791 20.39 -15.81 0.49
N VAL A 792 20.99 -14.70 0.93
CA VAL A 792 22.40 -14.40 0.62
C VAL A 792 23.34 -15.39 1.29
N LEU A 793 23.09 -15.77 2.55
CA LEU A 793 23.88 -16.77 3.27
C LEU A 793 23.83 -18.15 2.60
N TYR A 794 22.68 -18.50 2.06
CA TYR A 794 22.48 -19.75 1.35
C TYR A 794 23.23 -19.76 0.01
N TYR A 795 22.98 -18.77 -0.86
CA TYR A 795 23.59 -18.72 -2.19
C TYR A 795 25.11 -18.58 -2.16
N SER A 796 25.68 -17.91 -1.16
CA SER A 796 27.14 -17.76 -1.04
C SER A 796 27.86 -19.07 -0.71
N ASN A 797 27.16 -20.06 -0.13
CA ASN A 797 27.77 -21.30 0.35
C ASN A 797 27.30 -22.55 -0.40
N LEU A 798 26.22 -22.47 -1.17
CA LEU A 798 25.61 -23.62 -1.84
C LEU A 798 26.57 -24.38 -2.76
N MET A 799 27.33 -23.67 -3.60
CA MET A 799 28.22 -24.30 -4.58
C MET A 799 29.33 -25.13 -3.90
N LEU A 800 29.87 -24.62 -2.79
CA LEU A 800 30.88 -25.31 -1.99
C LEU A 800 30.29 -26.50 -1.24
N PHE A 801 29.09 -26.34 -0.70
CA PHE A 801 28.38 -27.42 -0.03
C PHE A 801 28.14 -28.60 -0.99
N LEU A 802 27.82 -28.32 -2.25
CA LEU A 802 27.63 -29.32 -3.29
C LEU A 802 28.94 -30.02 -3.68
N GLU A 803 30.03 -29.26 -3.79
CA GLU A 803 31.35 -29.79 -4.11
C GLU A 803 31.93 -30.64 -2.96
N GLU A 804 31.91 -30.14 -1.72
CA GLU A 804 32.52 -30.82 -0.56
C GLU A 804 31.76 -32.06 -0.11
N ASN A 805 30.42 -32.03 -0.11
CA ASN A 805 29.61 -33.13 0.42
C ASN A 805 29.19 -34.15 -0.63
N TYR A 806 29.03 -33.73 -1.90
CA TYR A 806 28.55 -34.61 -2.98
C TYR A 806 29.56 -34.79 -4.12
N GLY A 807 30.67 -34.06 -4.14
CA GLY A 807 31.70 -34.18 -5.17
C GLY A 807 31.27 -33.69 -6.56
N PHE A 808 30.23 -32.85 -6.64
CA PHE A 808 29.72 -32.36 -7.92
C PHE A 808 30.72 -31.44 -8.63
N THR A 809 30.83 -31.60 -9.95
CA THR A 809 31.66 -30.77 -10.81
C THR A 809 31.08 -29.37 -10.98
N LEU A 810 31.90 -28.39 -11.41
CA LEU A 810 31.48 -27.00 -11.64
C LEU A 810 30.30 -26.89 -12.62
N SER A 811 30.28 -27.75 -13.65
CA SER A 811 29.18 -27.82 -14.62
C SER A 811 27.88 -28.37 -14.01
N GLU A 812 27.98 -29.39 -13.16
CA GLU A 812 26.84 -29.98 -12.44
C GLU A 812 26.26 -29.02 -11.40
N CYS A 813 27.13 -28.29 -10.69
CA CYS A 813 26.72 -27.18 -9.83
C CYS A 813 25.97 -26.09 -10.61
N GLY A 814 26.41 -25.81 -11.85
CA GLY A 814 25.70 -24.93 -12.79
C GLY A 814 24.28 -25.41 -13.11
N TYR A 815 24.11 -26.71 -13.38
CA TYR A 815 22.79 -27.30 -13.62
C TYR A 815 21.88 -27.28 -12.39
N ILE A 816 22.41 -27.54 -11.20
CA ILE A 816 21.63 -27.51 -9.95
C ILE A 816 21.16 -26.08 -9.65
N MET A 817 22.01 -25.08 -9.87
CA MET A 817 21.60 -23.67 -9.75
C MET A 817 20.61 -23.23 -10.85
N ALA A 818 20.69 -23.83 -12.04
CA ALA A 818 19.68 -23.62 -13.08
C ALA A 818 18.32 -24.22 -12.68
N PHE A 819 18.32 -25.41 -12.06
CA PHE A 819 17.12 -26.02 -11.49
C PHE A 819 16.43 -25.10 -10.48
N ASN A 820 17.20 -24.50 -9.55
CA ASN A 820 16.69 -23.49 -8.62
C ASN A 820 15.96 -22.33 -9.33
N SER A 821 16.54 -21.85 -10.43
CA SER A 821 15.95 -20.76 -11.23
C SER A 821 14.66 -21.20 -11.94
N VAL A 822 14.60 -22.45 -12.42
CA VAL A 822 13.38 -23.03 -13.00
C VAL A 822 12.26 -23.17 -11.96
N CYS A 823 12.59 -23.65 -10.76
CA CYS A 823 11.62 -23.70 -9.65
C CYS A 823 11.05 -22.32 -9.33
N ALA A 824 11.89 -21.28 -9.31
CA ALA A 824 11.45 -19.91 -9.11
C ALA A 824 10.53 -19.41 -10.26
N ILE A 825 10.78 -19.78 -11.52
CA ILE A 825 9.89 -19.43 -12.64
C ILE A 825 8.52 -20.10 -12.49
N ILE A 826 8.48 -21.38 -12.14
CA ILE A 826 7.23 -22.13 -11.91
C ILE A 826 6.46 -21.51 -10.74
N ALA A 827 7.14 -21.15 -9.66
CA ALA A 827 6.54 -20.48 -8.51
C ALA A 827 5.97 -19.10 -8.88
N ALA A 828 6.68 -18.33 -9.70
CA ALA A 828 6.21 -17.03 -10.17
C ALA A 828 4.96 -17.14 -11.05
N GLY A 829 4.92 -18.13 -11.96
CA GLY A 829 3.75 -18.39 -12.80
C GLY A 829 2.54 -18.91 -12.01
N SER A 830 2.75 -19.72 -10.98
CA SER A 830 1.68 -20.27 -10.12
C SER A 830 1.21 -19.32 -9.01
N THR A 831 1.89 -18.17 -8.84
CA THR A 831 1.62 -17.23 -7.74
C THR A 831 0.16 -16.76 -7.73
N ASN A 832 -0.36 -16.33 -8.89
CA ASN A 832 -1.71 -15.76 -8.95
C ASN A 832 -2.79 -16.82 -8.63
N THR A 833 -2.57 -18.06 -9.06
CA THR A 833 -3.43 -19.20 -8.76
C THR A 833 -3.41 -19.54 -7.27
N ILE A 834 -2.23 -19.63 -6.66
CA ILE A 834 -2.07 -19.97 -5.23
C ILE A 834 -2.70 -18.88 -4.34
N LEU A 835 -2.46 -17.61 -4.65
CA LEU A 835 -3.01 -16.46 -3.92
C LEU A 835 -4.54 -16.45 -3.93
N LYS A 836 -5.13 -16.71 -5.10
CA LYS A 836 -6.58 -16.68 -5.32
C LYS A 836 -7.28 -17.89 -4.71
N HIS A 837 -6.68 -19.08 -4.80
CA HIS A 837 -7.34 -20.33 -4.40
C HIS A 837 -7.18 -20.67 -2.91
N PHE A 838 -6.03 -20.39 -2.31
CA PHE A 838 -5.72 -20.87 -0.96
C PHE A 838 -5.78 -19.79 0.13
N TYR A 839 -5.62 -18.52 -0.22
CA TYR A 839 -5.33 -17.48 0.78
C TYR A 839 -6.23 -16.24 0.74
N ASN A 840 -7.22 -16.19 -0.16
CA ASN A 840 -8.22 -15.13 -0.22
C ASN A 840 -7.59 -13.71 -0.19
N ASN A 841 -6.46 -13.53 -0.88
CA ASN A 841 -5.62 -12.31 -0.92
C ASN A 841 -5.09 -11.79 0.44
N ASN A 842 -5.06 -12.61 1.47
CA ASN A 842 -4.58 -12.21 2.78
C ASN A 842 -3.04 -12.28 2.86
N ASN A 843 -2.37 -11.29 2.26
CA ASN A 843 -0.92 -11.25 2.01
C ASN A 843 -0.03 -11.54 3.24
N ILE A 844 -0.52 -11.25 4.45
CA ILE A 844 0.20 -11.51 5.71
C ILE A 844 0.24 -13.01 6.02
N ILE A 845 -0.87 -13.73 5.85
CA ILE A 845 -0.97 -15.18 6.10
C ILE A 845 -0.10 -15.95 5.09
N ILE A 846 -0.05 -15.46 3.86
CA ILE A 846 0.76 -16.06 2.79
C ILE A 846 2.25 -15.89 3.13
N ALA A 847 2.66 -14.67 3.51
CA ALA A 847 4.04 -14.40 3.90
C ALA A 847 4.48 -15.31 5.06
N THR A 848 3.64 -15.55 6.08
CA THR A 848 3.98 -16.45 7.18
C THR A 848 4.09 -17.91 6.75
N HIS A 849 3.15 -18.44 5.97
CA HIS A 849 3.20 -19.83 5.48
C HIS A 849 4.44 -20.09 4.63
N PHE A 850 4.75 -19.23 3.67
CA PHE A 850 5.92 -19.45 2.79
C PHE A 850 7.24 -19.23 3.52
N THR A 851 7.32 -18.35 4.52
CA THR A 851 8.52 -18.29 5.38
C THR A 851 8.71 -19.57 6.19
N PHE A 852 7.63 -20.19 6.65
CA PHE A 852 7.69 -21.47 7.36
C PHE A 852 8.13 -22.62 6.43
N ILE A 853 7.60 -22.68 5.21
CA ILE A 853 8.02 -23.64 4.18
C ILE A 853 9.51 -23.46 3.84
N CYS A 854 9.98 -22.21 3.71
CA CYS A 854 11.39 -21.91 3.48
C CYS A 854 12.27 -22.46 4.62
N ALA A 855 11.85 -22.31 5.87
CA ALA A 855 12.56 -22.83 7.04
C ALA A 855 12.64 -24.36 7.05
N ILE A 856 11.55 -25.05 6.67
CA ILE A 856 11.55 -26.51 6.49
C ILE A 856 12.56 -26.90 5.40
N GLY A 857 12.57 -26.20 4.27
CA GLY A 857 13.51 -26.44 3.18
C GLY A 857 14.97 -26.38 3.66
N TYR A 858 15.34 -25.34 4.43
CA TYR A 858 16.68 -25.26 5.02
C TYR A 858 16.99 -26.40 6.00
N LEU A 859 16.01 -26.85 6.78
CA LEU A 859 16.20 -27.96 7.72
C LEU A 859 16.38 -29.29 7.00
N LEU A 860 15.72 -29.50 5.86
CA LEU A 860 15.85 -30.70 5.03
C LEU A 860 17.24 -30.82 4.39
N ILE A 861 17.93 -29.71 4.11
CA ILE A 861 19.33 -29.73 3.62
C ILE A 861 20.27 -30.45 4.61
N LEU A 862 19.97 -30.41 5.92
CA LEU A 862 20.81 -31.04 6.95
C LEU A 862 20.78 -32.58 6.90
N LEU A 863 19.82 -33.19 6.20
CA LEU A 863 19.69 -34.64 6.11
C LEU A 863 20.70 -35.28 5.14
N LEU A 864 21.45 -34.47 4.38
CA LEU A 864 22.56 -34.88 3.50
C LEU A 864 22.24 -35.97 2.45
N ASP A 865 20.97 -36.23 2.13
CA ASP A 865 20.57 -37.16 1.05
C ASP A 865 20.28 -36.39 -0.26
N VAL A 866 20.86 -36.84 -1.38
CA VAL A 866 20.66 -36.27 -2.73
C VAL A 866 19.19 -36.26 -3.16
N LYS A 867 18.40 -37.28 -2.79
CA LYS A 867 16.96 -37.33 -3.14
C LYS A 867 16.16 -36.27 -2.38
N VAL A 868 16.55 -36.00 -1.14
CA VAL A 868 15.93 -34.99 -0.28
C VAL A 868 16.43 -33.59 -0.65
N LEU A 869 17.65 -33.47 -1.17
CA LEU A 869 18.26 -32.22 -1.61
C LEU A 869 17.39 -31.51 -2.65
N PHE A 870 16.96 -32.17 -3.74
CA PHE A 870 16.14 -31.53 -4.77
C PHE A 870 14.79 -31.02 -4.25
N LEU A 871 14.17 -31.77 -3.31
CA LEU A 871 12.95 -31.33 -2.64
C LEU A 871 13.22 -30.10 -1.77
N ALA A 872 14.31 -30.10 -1.00
CA ALA A 872 14.72 -28.98 -0.18
C ALA A 872 14.98 -27.71 -1.02
N LEU A 873 15.71 -27.86 -2.12
CA LEU A 873 16.00 -26.80 -3.10
C LEU A 873 14.72 -26.22 -3.71
N PHE A 874 13.78 -27.08 -4.12
CA PHE A 874 12.47 -26.67 -4.64
C PHE A 874 11.69 -25.84 -3.62
N LEU A 875 11.63 -26.28 -2.36
CA LEU A 875 10.90 -25.58 -1.30
C LEU A 875 11.52 -24.21 -0.99
N ILE A 876 12.85 -24.11 -0.91
CA ILE A 876 13.56 -22.85 -0.63
C ILE A 876 13.31 -21.84 -1.75
N GLU A 877 13.46 -22.23 -3.02
CA GLU A 877 13.36 -21.28 -4.13
C GLU A 877 11.92 -20.86 -4.42
N SER A 878 10.99 -21.81 -4.38
CA SER A 878 9.57 -21.51 -4.61
C SER A 878 9.03 -20.54 -3.56
N SER A 879 9.39 -20.77 -2.29
CA SER A 879 8.99 -19.88 -1.20
C SER A 879 9.66 -18.51 -1.26
N SER A 880 10.96 -18.44 -1.60
CA SER A 880 11.68 -17.17 -1.74
C SER A 880 11.10 -16.30 -2.86
N MET A 881 10.75 -16.90 -4.01
CA MET A 881 10.17 -16.16 -5.13
C MET A 881 8.78 -15.61 -4.81
N LEU A 882 7.90 -16.44 -4.22
CA LEU A 882 6.56 -16.02 -3.80
C LEU A 882 6.62 -14.88 -2.79
N PHE A 883 7.52 -14.98 -1.81
CA PHE A 883 7.73 -13.93 -0.82
C PHE A 883 8.16 -12.61 -1.47
N ARG A 884 9.03 -12.65 -2.48
CA ARG A 884 9.52 -11.47 -3.21
C ARG A 884 8.38 -10.70 -3.92
N LEU A 885 7.39 -11.42 -4.44
CA LEU A 885 6.21 -10.83 -5.11
C LEU A 885 5.24 -10.21 -4.10
N ILE A 886 4.93 -10.93 -3.02
CA ILE A 886 4.02 -10.46 -1.96
C ILE A 886 4.57 -9.21 -1.28
N HIS A 887 5.88 -9.18 -1.07
CA HIS A 887 6.56 -8.07 -0.41
C HIS A 887 6.46 -6.74 -1.19
N LEU A 888 6.62 -6.80 -2.51
CA LEU A 888 6.39 -5.66 -3.41
C LEU A 888 4.93 -5.22 -3.39
N ASN A 889 3.98 -6.16 -3.43
CA ASN A 889 2.55 -5.85 -3.37
C ASN A 889 2.15 -5.20 -2.05
N LEU A 890 2.68 -5.67 -0.91
CA LEU A 890 2.45 -5.09 0.42
C LEU A 890 3.04 -3.68 0.56
N LEU A 891 4.20 -3.43 -0.06
CA LEU A 891 4.78 -2.08 -0.06
C LEU A 891 3.89 -1.13 -0.86
N PHE A 892 3.47 -1.54 -2.07
CA PHE A 892 2.68 -0.69 -2.96
C PHE A 892 1.26 -0.46 -2.46
N SER A 893 0.65 -1.42 -1.75
CA SER A 893 -0.65 -1.20 -1.11
C SER A 893 -0.60 -0.15 0.00
N ARG A 894 0.59 0.17 0.53
CA ARG A 894 0.79 1.18 1.59
C ARG A 894 1.56 2.43 1.14
N THR A 895 1.91 2.55 -0.15
CA THR A 895 2.68 3.69 -0.68
C THR A 895 1.91 4.48 -1.72
N SER A 896 1.90 5.80 -1.57
CA SER A 896 1.31 6.75 -2.51
C SER A 896 2.07 6.69 -3.86
N VAL A 897 1.40 6.99 -4.97
CA VAL A 897 1.99 6.92 -6.33
C VAL A 897 3.25 7.80 -6.46
N GLY A 898 3.26 8.97 -5.82
CA GLY A 898 4.42 9.89 -5.82
C GLY A 898 5.63 9.37 -5.03
N ASP A 899 5.42 8.51 -4.03
CA ASP A 899 6.49 8.00 -3.15
C ASP A 899 7.00 6.61 -3.55
N ARG A 900 6.41 5.96 -4.58
CA ARG A 900 6.77 4.59 -4.99
C ARG A 900 8.25 4.44 -5.34
N GLY A 901 8.82 5.41 -6.05
CA GLY A 901 10.26 5.40 -6.41
C GLY A 901 11.17 5.41 -5.17
N VAL A 902 10.82 6.25 -4.18
CA VAL A 902 11.55 6.33 -2.90
C VAL A 902 11.38 5.04 -2.09
N ALA A 903 10.17 4.47 -2.04
CA ALA A 903 9.89 3.24 -1.33
C ALA A 903 10.59 2.00 -1.94
N ILE A 904 10.62 1.89 -3.27
CA ILE A 904 11.42 0.87 -3.99
C ILE A 904 12.92 1.08 -3.67
N GLY A 905 13.38 2.33 -3.66
CA GLY A 905 14.73 2.70 -3.24
C GLY A 905 15.06 2.26 -1.81
N LEU A 906 14.14 2.44 -0.86
CA LEU A 906 14.29 2.01 0.53
C LEU A 906 14.35 0.48 0.66
N ILE A 907 13.43 -0.25 0.02
CA ILE A 907 13.43 -1.73 0.02
C ILE A 907 14.73 -2.29 -0.56
N THR A 908 15.20 -1.74 -1.68
CA THR A 908 16.44 -2.19 -2.32
C THR A 908 17.68 -1.82 -1.51
N SER A 909 17.64 -0.70 -0.79
CA SER A 909 18.66 -0.31 0.17
C SER A 909 18.71 -1.27 1.37
N VAL A 910 17.55 -1.71 1.88
CA VAL A 910 17.49 -2.75 2.93
C VAL A 910 18.00 -4.09 2.41
N GLY A 911 17.66 -4.47 1.18
CA GLY A 911 18.22 -5.69 0.58
C GLY A 911 19.75 -5.61 0.38
N SER A 912 20.27 -4.45 0.01
CA SER A 912 21.72 -4.20 -0.07
C SER A 912 22.36 -4.22 1.32
N MET A 913 21.68 -3.65 2.32
CA MET A 913 22.09 -3.74 3.72
C MET A 913 22.13 -5.19 4.21
N ALA A 914 21.17 -6.03 3.82
CA ALA A 914 21.20 -7.46 4.11
C ALA A 914 22.40 -8.16 3.48
N LYS A 915 22.82 -7.76 2.26
CA LYS A 915 24.02 -8.29 1.60
C LYS A 915 25.32 -7.85 2.28
N ILE A 916 25.35 -6.66 2.87
CA ILE A 916 26.48 -6.19 3.69
C ILE A 916 26.48 -6.93 5.04
N LEU A 917 25.30 -7.05 5.66
CA LEU A 917 25.11 -7.65 6.98
C LEU A 917 25.19 -9.18 6.93
N SER A 918 24.92 -9.85 5.82
CA SER A 918 24.89 -11.32 5.74
C SER A 918 26.27 -11.91 6.03
N PRO A 919 27.36 -11.46 5.37
CA PRO A 919 28.72 -11.81 5.79
C PRO A 919 29.07 -11.31 7.22
N GLY A 920 28.48 -10.18 7.65
CA GLY A 920 28.79 -9.50 8.92
C GLY A 920 28.01 -9.97 10.17
N LEU A 921 26.85 -10.61 10.03
CA LEU A 921 25.98 -11.05 11.13
C LEU A 921 26.40 -12.41 11.68
N ALA A 922 27.12 -13.20 10.88
CA ALA A 922 28.00 -14.23 11.41
C ALA A 922 29.26 -13.62 12.07
N GLY A 923 29.57 -12.35 11.81
CA GLY A 923 30.96 -11.90 11.66
C GLY A 923 31.72 -11.38 12.87
N THR A 924 31.19 -10.54 13.78
CA THR A 924 32.12 -9.85 14.72
C THR A 924 32.92 -10.80 15.61
N ASN A 925 32.24 -11.69 16.35
CA ASN A 925 32.92 -12.61 17.27
C ASN A 925 33.52 -13.82 16.55
N LEU A 926 32.94 -14.27 15.42
CA LEU A 926 33.53 -15.36 14.63
C LEU A 926 34.79 -14.88 13.89
N PHE A 927 34.75 -13.71 13.22
CA PHE A 927 35.95 -13.09 12.63
C PHE A 927 36.96 -12.71 13.71
N SER A 928 36.53 -12.15 14.86
CA SER A 928 37.47 -11.87 15.95
C SER A 928 38.13 -13.14 16.48
N LYS A 929 37.39 -14.27 16.59
CA LYS A 929 37.97 -15.57 16.97
C LYS A 929 38.91 -16.10 15.88
N GLN A 930 38.53 -16.02 14.61
CA GLN A 930 39.38 -16.42 13.48
C GLN A 930 40.66 -15.60 13.39
N VAL A 931 40.57 -14.28 13.60
CA VAL A 931 41.73 -13.41 13.72
C VAL A 931 42.56 -13.84 14.92
N LEU A 932 41.97 -14.04 16.11
CA LEU A 932 42.70 -14.46 17.31
C LEU A 932 43.38 -15.84 17.20
N MET A 933 42.86 -16.74 16.34
CA MET A 933 43.51 -18.03 16.06
C MET A 933 44.77 -17.90 15.21
N ILE A 934 44.84 -16.89 14.32
CA ILE A 934 45.98 -16.66 13.41
C ILE A 934 46.90 -15.55 13.96
N PHE A 935 46.34 -14.63 14.73
CA PHE A 935 46.92 -13.39 15.25
C PHE A 935 46.47 -13.18 16.70
N PRO A 936 47.15 -13.81 17.68
CA PRO A 936 46.71 -13.91 19.09
C PRO A 936 46.99 -12.63 19.91
N TYR A 937 46.66 -11.46 19.36
CA TYR A 937 46.94 -10.14 19.95
C TYR A 937 45.62 -9.36 20.21
N PRO A 938 44.98 -9.56 21.38
CA PRO A 938 43.66 -9.00 21.66
C PRO A 938 43.65 -7.46 21.85
N PHE A 939 44.76 -6.85 22.27
CA PHE A 939 44.84 -5.39 22.39
C PHE A 939 44.93 -4.72 21.01
N SER A 940 45.55 -5.38 20.05
CA SER A 940 45.64 -4.90 18.67
C SER A 940 44.29 -4.92 17.95
N ILE A 941 43.50 -5.98 18.15
CA ILE A 941 42.13 -6.05 17.60
C ILE A 941 41.23 -4.95 18.20
N THR A 942 41.32 -4.73 19.53
CA THR A 942 40.54 -3.66 20.18
C THR A 942 40.93 -2.26 19.71
N LEU A 943 42.22 -2.03 19.44
CA LEU A 943 42.69 -0.76 18.87
C LEU A 943 42.07 -0.50 17.49
N VAL A 944 42.13 -1.50 16.59
CA VAL A 944 41.55 -1.42 15.24
C VAL A 944 40.03 -1.17 15.32
N HIS A 945 39.35 -1.83 16.26
CA HIS A 945 37.93 -1.64 16.52
C HIS A 945 37.57 -0.21 16.96
N PHE A 946 38.37 0.43 17.81
CA PHE A 946 38.14 1.82 18.23
C PHE A 946 38.44 2.82 17.11
N ILE A 947 39.53 2.62 16.36
CA ILE A 947 39.86 3.46 15.20
C ILE A 947 38.72 3.42 14.18
N ALA A 948 38.23 2.22 13.84
CA ALA A 948 37.16 2.05 12.87
C ALA A 948 35.87 2.79 13.28
N ILE A 949 35.49 2.77 14.56
CA ILE A 949 34.31 3.49 15.05
C ILE A 949 34.48 5.00 14.85
N VAL A 950 35.63 5.58 15.21
CA VAL A 950 35.87 7.02 15.09
C VAL A 950 35.86 7.45 13.61
N VAL A 951 36.57 6.71 12.74
CA VAL A 951 36.70 7.02 11.31
C VAL A 951 35.36 6.91 10.59
N CYS A 952 34.53 5.93 10.92
CA CYS A 952 33.26 5.70 10.23
C CYS A 952 32.10 6.57 10.75
N VAL A 953 32.06 6.89 12.05
CA VAL A 953 30.92 7.62 12.65
C VAL A 953 31.01 9.13 12.40
N ARG A 954 32.22 9.71 12.36
CA ARG A 954 32.42 11.16 12.16
C ARG A 954 31.80 11.67 10.84
N PRO A 955 32.03 11.05 9.67
CA PRO A 955 31.41 11.48 8.42
C PRO A 955 29.87 11.43 8.46
N ILE A 956 29.30 10.42 9.13
CA ILE A 956 27.84 10.27 9.27
C ILE A 956 27.23 11.43 10.05
N LEU A 957 27.91 11.91 11.11
CA LEU A 957 27.45 13.04 11.90
C LEU A 957 27.55 14.38 11.15
N ILE A 958 28.60 14.54 10.34
CA ILE A 958 28.77 15.71 9.47
C ILE A 958 27.64 15.76 8.42
N LEU A 959 27.32 14.63 7.81
CA LEU A 959 26.25 14.52 6.80
C LEU A 959 24.86 14.77 7.37
N THR A 960 24.61 14.39 8.64
CA THR A 960 23.28 14.55 9.27
C THR A 960 23.06 15.94 9.88
N ARG A 961 24.00 16.89 9.75
CA ARG A 961 23.96 18.25 10.36
C ARG A 961 23.65 18.26 11.86
N SER A 962 23.80 17.12 12.54
CA SER A 962 23.64 16.98 13.99
C SER A 962 24.95 17.37 14.66
N ASN A 963 25.39 18.63 14.52
CA ASN A 963 26.60 19.14 15.17
C ASN A 963 26.20 20.25 16.15
N GLY A 964 26.33 19.98 17.46
CA GLY A 964 26.15 21.00 18.48
C GLY A 964 25.97 20.41 19.88
N ILE A 965 26.90 20.69 20.78
CA ILE A 965 26.67 20.58 22.23
C ILE A 965 26.03 21.90 22.66
N HIS A 966 24.72 21.90 22.88
CA HIS A 966 24.01 23.05 23.44
C HIS A 966 24.27 23.08 24.95
N GLY A 967 25.19 23.93 25.41
CA GLY A 967 25.47 24.05 26.84
C GLY A 967 26.58 25.03 27.20
N THR A 968 26.46 25.63 28.39
CA THR A 968 27.42 26.59 28.97
C THR A 968 28.76 25.91 29.34
N GLY A 969 29.84 26.68 29.51
CA GLY A 969 31.18 26.15 29.79
C GLY A 969 31.28 25.23 31.02
N SER A 970 30.45 25.47 32.05
CA SER A 970 30.38 24.63 33.25
C SER A 970 29.74 23.25 32.97
N GLN A 971 28.68 23.21 32.15
CA GLN A 971 28.00 21.97 31.74
C GLN A 971 28.91 21.08 30.88
N LYS A 972 29.75 21.66 30.03
CA LYS A 972 30.75 20.91 29.24
C LYS A 972 31.77 20.19 30.13
N LYS A 973 32.20 20.79 31.24
CA LYS A 973 33.16 20.16 32.19
C LYS A 973 32.55 18.95 32.89
N VAL A 974 31.30 19.04 33.32
CA VAL A 974 30.55 17.91 33.92
C VAL A 974 30.32 16.81 32.89
N TYR A 975 30.01 17.19 31.63
CA TYR A 975 29.84 16.27 30.51
C TYR A 975 31.11 15.44 30.24
N TYR A 976 32.27 16.09 30.05
CA TYR A 976 33.53 15.37 29.82
C TYR A 976 33.98 14.52 31.03
N ARG A 977 33.68 14.95 32.26
CA ARG A 977 33.96 14.13 33.46
C ARG A 977 33.12 12.84 33.49
N ARG A 978 31.84 12.91 33.09
CA ARG A 978 30.97 11.72 32.97
C ARG A 978 31.39 10.82 31.81
N LEU A 979 31.81 11.41 30.67
CA LEU A 979 32.34 10.66 29.53
C LEU A 979 33.60 9.87 29.88
N MET A 980 34.49 10.43 30.68
CA MET A 980 35.73 9.76 31.08
C MET A 980 35.46 8.41 31.78
N GLY A 981 34.48 8.36 32.68
CA GLY A 981 34.04 7.11 33.31
C GLY A 981 33.44 6.10 32.32
N LEU A 982 32.66 6.58 31.34
CA LEU A 982 32.09 5.75 30.28
C LEU A 982 33.16 5.17 29.34
N SER A 983 34.18 5.96 29.01
CA SER A 983 35.30 5.53 28.17
C SER A 983 36.16 4.47 28.85
N ILE A 984 36.43 4.61 30.16
CA ILE A 984 37.11 3.58 30.94
C ILE A 984 36.29 2.27 30.94
N GLY A 985 34.97 2.35 31.15
CA GLY A 985 34.08 1.19 31.06
C GLY A 985 34.11 0.51 29.69
N LYS A 986 34.22 1.31 28.60
CA LYS A 986 34.35 0.78 27.23
C LYS A 986 35.67 0.03 27.01
N ILE A 987 36.78 0.54 27.56
CA ILE A 987 38.10 -0.13 27.48
C ILE A 987 38.04 -1.48 28.19
N PHE A 988 37.66 -1.50 29.48
CA PHE A 988 37.61 -2.73 30.28
C PHE A 988 36.68 -3.77 29.66
N SER A 989 35.48 -3.36 29.25
CA SER A 989 34.52 -4.29 28.64
C SER A 989 35.03 -4.90 27.33
N SER A 990 35.67 -4.09 26.48
CA SER A 990 36.17 -4.53 25.16
C SER A 990 37.39 -5.42 25.27
N VAL A 991 38.39 -5.05 26.09
CA VAL A 991 39.63 -5.81 26.27
C VAL A 991 39.35 -7.17 26.91
N SER A 992 38.65 -7.20 28.04
CA SER A 992 38.29 -8.46 28.70
C SER A 992 37.40 -9.35 27.82
N SER A 993 36.61 -8.77 26.91
CA SER A 993 35.84 -9.57 25.95
C SER A 993 36.73 -10.33 24.96
N HIS A 994 37.78 -9.71 24.42
CA HIS A 994 38.67 -10.36 23.46
C HIS A 994 39.64 -11.34 24.13
N ILE A 995 40.13 -11.02 25.34
CA ILE A 995 40.91 -11.97 26.14
C ILE A 995 40.07 -13.21 26.45
N SER A 996 38.80 -13.03 26.83
CA SER A 996 37.89 -14.16 27.02
C SER A 996 37.77 -15.02 25.76
N ILE A 997 37.51 -14.43 24.59
CA ILE A 997 37.35 -15.16 23.32
C ILE A 997 38.66 -15.84 22.87
N LEU A 998 39.83 -15.30 23.24
CA LEU A 998 41.12 -15.96 22.98
C LEU A 998 41.19 -17.31 23.72
N HIS A 999 40.92 -17.29 25.02
CA HIS A 999 41.10 -18.42 25.94
C HIS A 999 39.98 -19.48 25.88
N ILE A 1000 38.73 -19.06 25.71
CA ILE A 1000 37.57 -19.97 25.68
C ILE A 1000 36.82 -19.92 24.34
N PRO A 1001 36.09 -21.00 23.99
CA PRO A 1001 35.21 -21.00 22.82
C PRO A 1001 34.19 -19.86 22.83
N VAL A 1002 33.78 -19.41 21.63
CA VAL A 1002 32.83 -18.30 21.48
C VAL A 1002 31.48 -18.67 22.09
N SER A 1003 31.04 -19.91 21.88
CA SER A 1003 29.83 -20.48 22.50
C SER A 1003 29.86 -20.29 24.02
N TYR A 1004 30.94 -20.74 24.66
CA TYR A 1004 31.12 -20.69 26.11
C TYR A 1004 31.22 -19.26 26.65
N SER A 1005 32.02 -18.39 26.02
CA SER A 1005 32.14 -16.97 26.42
C SER A 1005 30.79 -16.25 26.37
N HIS A 1006 29.96 -16.54 25.35
CA HIS A 1006 28.65 -15.92 25.21
C HIS A 1006 27.60 -16.50 26.16
N THR A 1007 27.72 -17.77 26.57
CA THR A 1007 26.93 -18.38 27.64
C THR A 1007 27.17 -17.68 28.97
N VAL A 1008 28.43 -17.48 29.38
CA VAL A 1008 28.77 -16.76 30.63
C VAL A 1008 28.24 -15.32 30.60
N LYS A 1009 28.41 -14.63 29.47
CA LYS A 1009 27.95 -13.25 29.31
C LYS A 1009 26.40 -13.13 29.19
N ALA A 1010 25.66 -14.24 29.08
CA ALA A 1010 24.20 -14.23 29.11
C ALA A 1010 23.63 -13.84 30.50
N THR A 1011 24.47 -13.85 31.55
CA THR A 1011 24.15 -13.33 32.90
C THR A 1011 23.91 -11.82 32.96
N SER A 1012 24.06 -11.08 31.84
CA SER A 1012 23.87 -9.62 31.78
C SER A 1012 22.58 -9.07 32.41
N PRO A 1013 21.39 -9.72 32.33
CA PRO A 1013 20.18 -9.18 32.97
C PRO A 1013 20.29 -9.13 34.49
N VAL A 1014 21.01 -10.06 35.11
CA VAL A 1014 21.23 -10.11 36.57
C VAL A 1014 22.04 -8.91 37.01
N PHE A 1015 23.18 -8.66 36.34
CA PHE A 1015 23.98 -7.46 36.58
C PHE A 1015 23.17 -6.19 36.35
N THR A 1016 22.31 -6.18 35.32
CA THR A 1016 21.48 -5.01 35.01
C THR A 1016 20.44 -4.72 36.09
N VAL A 1017 19.75 -5.73 36.63
CA VAL A 1017 18.79 -5.52 37.74
C VAL A 1017 19.51 -5.05 39.00
N PHE A 1018 20.62 -5.68 39.36
CA PHE A 1018 21.42 -5.29 40.53
C PHE A 1018 21.93 -3.86 40.41
N LEU A 1019 22.57 -3.51 39.29
CA LEU A 1019 23.11 -2.18 39.05
C LEU A 1019 22.02 -1.12 38.86
N SER A 1020 20.87 -1.47 38.27
CA SER A 1020 19.75 -0.52 38.14
C SER A 1020 19.13 -0.22 39.51
N LYS A 1021 19.02 -1.21 40.40
CA LYS A 1021 18.60 -0.97 41.79
C LYS A 1021 19.60 -0.08 42.52
N LEU A 1022 20.91 -0.31 42.34
CA LEU A 1022 21.96 0.46 43.01
C LEU A 1022 22.09 1.90 42.47
N ILE A 1023 21.94 2.11 41.16
CA ILE A 1023 22.24 3.38 40.49
C ILE A 1023 20.99 4.24 40.21
N LEU A 1024 19.86 3.61 39.88
CA LEU A 1024 18.60 4.28 39.53
C LEU A 1024 17.57 4.21 40.66
N ASN A 1025 17.82 3.42 41.72
CA ASN A 1025 16.89 3.17 42.82
C ASN A 1025 15.51 2.62 42.35
N GLU A 1026 15.49 1.95 41.20
CA GLU A 1026 14.30 1.34 40.62
C GLU A 1026 14.14 -0.10 41.11
N SER A 1027 13.02 -0.44 41.73
CA SER A 1027 12.65 -1.81 42.08
C SER A 1027 11.79 -2.45 40.98
N GLN A 1028 11.96 -3.76 40.79
CA GLN A 1028 11.17 -4.54 39.84
C GLN A 1028 10.12 -5.39 40.58
N SER A 1029 9.07 -5.81 39.90
CA SER A 1029 8.04 -6.67 40.49
C SER A 1029 8.59 -8.06 40.82
N VAL A 1030 8.00 -8.71 41.82
CA VAL A 1030 8.37 -10.08 42.24
C VAL A 1030 8.31 -11.06 41.06
N ALA A 1031 7.32 -10.89 40.18
CA ALA A 1031 7.19 -11.66 38.95
C ALA A 1031 8.42 -11.58 38.03
N VAL A 1032 9.02 -10.39 37.88
CA VAL A 1032 10.24 -10.21 37.07
C VAL A 1032 11.43 -10.92 37.71
N TYR A 1033 11.56 -10.87 39.04
CA TYR A 1033 12.61 -11.60 39.75
C TYR A 1033 12.49 -13.12 39.58
N LEU A 1034 11.26 -13.67 39.63
CA LEU A 1034 11.02 -15.10 39.41
C LEU A 1034 11.43 -15.56 38.00
N THR A 1035 11.25 -14.72 36.98
CA THR A 1035 11.69 -15.05 35.60
C THR A 1035 13.21 -15.04 35.41
N LEU A 1036 13.98 -14.42 36.30
CA LEU A 1036 15.46 -14.41 36.24
C LEU A 1036 16.07 -15.70 36.78
N VAL A 1037 15.38 -16.40 37.68
CA VAL A 1037 15.85 -17.68 38.26
C VAL A 1037 16.16 -18.72 37.18
N PRO A 1038 15.24 -19.06 36.24
CA PRO A 1038 15.56 -20.02 35.19
C PRO A 1038 16.69 -19.54 34.28
N ILE A 1039 16.84 -18.23 34.04
CA ILE A 1039 17.96 -17.69 33.26
C ILE A 1039 19.30 -17.98 33.96
N VAL A 1040 19.39 -17.73 35.27
CA VAL A 1040 20.59 -17.99 36.06
C VAL A 1040 20.89 -19.49 36.14
N CYS A 1041 19.89 -20.31 36.46
CA CYS A 1041 20.05 -21.76 36.56
C CYS A 1041 20.48 -22.38 35.22
N GLY A 1042 19.90 -21.96 34.10
CA GLY A 1042 20.26 -22.46 32.77
C GLY A 1042 21.70 -22.11 32.38
N VAL A 1043 22.15 -20.90 32.68
CA VAL A 1043 23.53 -20.47 32.41
C VAL A 1043 24.53 -21.21 33.30
N LEU A 1044 24.24 -21.35 34.60
CA LEU A 1044 25.10 -22.09 35.54
C LEU A 1044 25.23 -23.56 35.14
N MET A 1045 24.12 -24.19 34.77
CA MET A 1045 24.09 -25.58 34.33
C MET A 1045 24.92 -25.79 33.07
N ALA A 1046 24.85 -24.86 32.11
CA ALA A 1046 25.66 -24.90 30.89
C ALA A 1046 27.15 -24.64 31.14
N THR A 1047 27.52 -23.96 32.24
CA THR A 1047 28.93 -23.71 32.58
C THR A 1047 29.62 -24.85 33.32
N ILE A 1048 28.86 -25.66 34.08
CA ILE A 1048 29.37 -26.77 34.90
C ILE A 1048 29.68 -28.01 34.03
N SER A 1049 29.04 -28.14 32.87
CA SER A 1049 29.11 -29.32 32.02
C SER A 1049 30.30 -29.40 31.06
N ASP A 1050 31.15 -28.37 31.00
CA ASP A 1050 32.29 -28.32 30.07
C ASP A 1050 33.59 -28.80 30.73
N ILE A 1051 34.27 -29.75 30.10
CA ILE A 1051 35.38 -30.53 30.69
C ILE A 1051 36.73 -29.78 30.65
N VAL A 1052 36.82 -28.64 29.95
CA VAL A 1052 38.07 -27.82 29.86
C VAL A 1052 37.79 -26.38 30.28
N ILE A 1053 37.82 -26.10 31.59
CA ILE A 1053 37.57 -24.75 32.12
C ILE A 1053 38.89 -23.98 32.24
N ASP A 1054 39.15 -23.08 31.28
CA ASP A 1054 40.13 -22.00 31.49
C ASP A 1054 39.48 -20.88 32.31
N MET A 1055 39.80 -20.87 33.62
CA MET A 1055 39.26 -19.90 34.58
C MET A 1055 39.59 -18.44 34.22
N LEU A 1056 40.71 -18.19 33.55
CA LEU A 1056 41.08 -16.85 33.10
C LEU A 1056 40.07 -16.32 32.07
N GLY A 1057 39.64 -17.18 31.15
CA GLY A 1057 38.64 -16.86 30.14
C GLY A 1057 37.25 -16.57 30.71
N VAL A 1058 36.82 -17.32 31.73
CA VAL A 1058 35.54 -17.16 32.42
C VAL A 1058 35.49 -15.86 33.23
N VAL A 1059 36.53 -15.58 34.02
CA VAL A 1059 36.59 -14.36 34.84
C VAL A 1059 36.56 -13.12 33.95
N ASN A 1060 37.32 -13.11 32.84
CA ASN A 1060 37.28 -12.01 31.87
C ASN A 1060 35.91 -11.87 31.19
N ALA A 1061 35.18 -12.96 30.96
CA ALA A 1061 33.81 -12.91 30.43
C ALA A 1061 32.84 -12.22 31.41
N LEU A 1062 32.94 -12.51 32.71
CA LEU A 1062 32.13 -11.90 33.76
C LEU A 1062 32.47 -10.41 33.95
N ILE A 1063 33.77 -10.07 34.02
CA ILE A 1063 34.24 -8.68 34.12
C ILE A 1063 33.73 -7.87 32.93
N SER A 1064 33.85 -8.42 31.71
CA SER A 1064 33.33 -7.78 30.49
C SER A 1064 31.83 -7.51 30.59
N THR A 1065 31.05 -8.46 31.11
CA THR A 1065 29.59 -8.32 31.28
C THR A 1065 29.22 -7.24 32.28
N GLY A 1066 29.88 -7.20 33.44
CA GLY A 1066 29.65 -6.17 34.45
C GLY A 1066 30.01 -4.78 33.94
N ALA A 1067 31.19 -4.64 33.32
CA ALA A 1067 31.64 -3.37 32.75
C ALA A 1067 30.72 -2.86 31.63
N PHE A 1068 30.26 -3.76 30.76
CA PHE A 1068 29.35 -3.42 29.65
C PHE A 1068 27.96 -3.00 30.15
N THR A 1069 27.39 -3.71 31.12
CA THR A 1069 26.07 -3.36 31.70
C THR A 1069 26.12 -2.02 32.44
N LEU A 1070 27.18 -1.77 33.21
CA LEU A 1070 27.45 -0.50 33.86
C LEU A 1070 27.55 0.65 32.83
N GLN A 1071 28.33 0.46 31.76
CA GLN A 1071 28.46 1.42 30.67
C GLN A 1071 27.10 1.75 30.04
N ASN A 1072 26.24 0.76 29.80
CA ASN A 1072 24.94 0.97 29.15
C ASN A 1072 23.96 1.74 30.03
N ILE A 1073 23.92 1.45 31.34
CA ILE A 1073 23.06 2.18 32.29
C ILE A 1073 23.49 3.65 32.35
N TYR A 1074 24.79 3.92 32.51
CA TYR A 1074 25.31 5.28 32.52
C TYR A 1074 25.14 6.00 31.18
N SER A 1075 25.28 5.30 30.04
CA SER A 1075 25.06 5.88 28.71
C SER A 1075 23.60 6.28 28.52
N LYS A 1076 22.65 5.45 28.97
CA LYS A 1076 21.21 5.78 28.96
C LYS A 1076 20.91 6.99 29.83
N LYS A 1077 21.47 7.03 31.04
CA LYS A 1077 21.32 8.16 31.96
C LYS A 1077 21.91 9.44 31.35
N ALA A 1078 23.08 9.37 30.73
CA ALA A 1078 23.70 10.52 30.06
C ALA A 1078 22.88 11.03 28.86
N MET A 1079 22.24 10.14 28.09
CA MET A 1079 21.33 10.53 26.99
C MET A 1079 20.08 11.24 27.52
N LYS A 1080 19.51 10.79 28.65
CA LYS A 1080 18.31 11.38 29.25
C LYS A 1080 18.58 12.70 29.96
N ASP A 1081 19.69 12.81 30.69
CA ASP A 1081 20.03 13.98 31.51
C ASP A 1081 20.50 15.19 30.67
N ILE A 1082 21.08 14.95 29.49
CA ILE A 1082 21.83 15.96 28.71
C ILE A 1082 21.26 16.11 27.28
N GLU A 1083 20.29 15.29 26.89
CA GLU A 1083 19.62 15.31 25.57
C GLU A 1083 20.60 15.23 24.37
N VAL A 1084 21.73 14.55 24.55
CA VAL A 1084 22.75 14.40 23.49
C VAL A 1084 22.34 13.31 22.50
N HIS A 1085 22.55 13.57 21.22
CA HIS A 1085 22.31 12.59 20.17
C HIS A 1085 23.17 11.32 20.38
N GLN A 1086 22.54 10.15 20.34
CA GLN A 1086 23.14 8.84 20.63
C GLN A 1086 24.44 8.52 19.87
N LEU A 1087 24.54 8.92 18.60
CA LEU A 1087 25.75 8.68 17.78
C LEU A 1087 26.89 9.62 18.15
N GLN A 1088 26.59 10.85 18.56
CA GLN A 1088 27.60 11.78 19.09
C GLN A 1088 28.14 11.22 20.41
N LEU A 1089 27.28 10.68 21.27
CA LEU A 1089 27.70 10.07 22.53
C LEU A 1089 28.65 8.88 22.27
N LEU A 1090 28.31 7.98 21.35
CA LEU A 1090 29.16 6.85 20.96
C LEU A 1090 30.54 7.31 20.44
N GLU A 1091 30.57 8.33 19.59
CA GLU A 1091 31.80 8.89 19.03
C GLU A 1091 32.70 9.44 20.14
N HIS A 1092 32.19 10.34 20.99
CA HIS A 1092 32.98 10.96 22.06
C HIS A 1092 33.50 9.94 23.07
N ILE A 1093 32.68 8.96 23.47
CA ILE A 1093 33.12 7.87 24.38
C ILE A 1093 34.26 7.08 23.75
N THR A 1094 34.16 6.76 22.46
CA THR A 1094 35.14 5.91 21.76
C THR A 1094 36.42 6.68 21.44
N LEU A 1095 36.34 7.96 21.11
CA LEU A 1095 37.50 8.82 20.87
C LEU A 1095 38.34 8.97 22.15
N ILE A 1096 37.70 9.28 23.28
CA ILE A 1096 38.39 9.38 24.58
C ILE A 1096 38.97 8.01 24.98
N ALA A 1097 38.24 6.92 24.73
CA ALA A 1097 38.74 5.56 24.98
C ALA A 1097 39.98 5.24 24.12
N LEU A 1098 39.99 5.61 22.84
CA LEU A 1098 41.11 5.40 21.94
C LEU A 1098 42.38 6.11 22.43
N VAL A 1099 42.26 7.39 22.82
CA VAL A 1099 43.39 8.18 23.33
C VAL A 1099 43.97 7.57 24.61
N LEU A 1100 43.11 7.12 25.53
CA LEU A 1100 43.54 6.46 26.76
C LEU A 1100 44.12 5.06 26.52
N PHE A 1101 43.73 4.39 25.44
CA PHE A 1101 44.10 3.00 25.16
C PHE A 1101 45.43 2.86 24.41
N ILE A 1102 45.84 3.84 23.60
CA ILE A 1102 47.09 3.79 22.82
C ILE A 1102 48.33 3.47 23.69
N PRO A 1103 48.57 4.12 24.85
CA PRO A 1103 49.73 3.80 25.69
C PRO A 1103 49.71 2.36 26.22
N ILE A 1104 48.52 1.85 26.57
CA ILE A 1104 48.34 0.47 27.05
C ILE A 1104 48.67 -0.52 25.93
N TRP A 1105 48.20 -0.24 24.71
CA TRP A 1105 48.49 -1.08 23.55
C TRP A 1105 49.99 -1.12 23.21
N VAL A 1106 50.68 0.03 23.23
CA VAL A 1106 52.12 0.10 22.94
C VAL A 1106 52.92 -0.79 23.90
N ILE A 1107 52.57 -0.82 25.19
CA ILE A 1107 53.29 -1.59 26.22
C ILE A 1107 53.06 -3.10 26.06
N VAL A 1108 51.85 -3.53 25.66
CA VAL A 1108 51.48 -4.96 25.66
C VAL A 1108 51.75 -5.61 24.31
N ASP A 1109 50.95 -5.28 23.28
CA ASP A 1109 51.05 -5.91 21.96
C ASP A 1109 52.06 -5.17 21.07
N GLY A 1110 52.15 -3.84 21.21
CA GLY A 1110 52.98 -3.00 20.33
C GLY A 1110 54.46 -3.34 20.40
N GLN A 1111 54.99 -3.60 21.61
CA GLN A 1111 56.39 -4.02 21.77
C GLN A 1111 56.70 -5.33 21.04
N VAL A 1112 55.80 -6.30 21.11
CA VAL A 1112 55.97 -7.62 20.47
C VAL A 1112 55.86 -7.50 18.94
N LEU A 1113 54.97 -6.66 18.44
CA LEU A 1113 54.76 -6.47 17.00
C LEU A 1113 55.87 -5.66 16.31
N PHE A 1114 56.45 -4.66 16.99
CA PHE A 1114 57.50 -3.81 16.43
C PHE A 1114 58.93 -4.33 16.69
N PHE A 1115 59.17 -4.98 17.83
CA PHE A 1115 60.52 -5.40 18.25
C PHE A 1115 60.66 -6.91 18.46
N GLY A 1116 59.57 -7.65 18.60
CA GLY A 1116 59.62 -9.10 18.52
C GLY A 1116 59.90 -9.54 17.08
N ALA A 1117 60.49 -10.71 16.90
CA ALA A 1117 60.46 -11.44 15.63
C ALA A 1117 59.30 -12.44 15.70
N PRO A 1118 58.04 -12.01 15.53
CA PRO A 1118 56.92 -12.94 15.43
C PRO A 1118 57.14 -13.87 14.25
N GLU A 1119 56.85 -15.17 14.44
CA GLU A 1119 56.68 -16.15 13.36
C GLU A 1119 55.46 -15.76 12.52
N PHE A 1120 55.56 -14.67 11.75
CA PHE A 1120 54.52 -14.30 10.81
C PHE A 1120 54.62 -15.21 9.61
N ASP A 1121 53.56 -15.96 9.38
CA ASP A 1121 53.35 -16.64 8.12
C ASP A 1121 53.04 -15.59 7.03
N TYR A 1122 54.09 -15.15 6.34
CA TYR A 1122 54.02 -14.09 5.32
C TYR A 1122 53.06 -14.43 4.17
N GLU A 1123 52.78 -15.72 3.93
CA GLU A 1123 51.77 -16.16 2.97
C GLU A 1123 50.33 -15.76 3.38
N ASN A 1124 50.08 -15.58 4.68
CA ASN A 1124 48.75 -15.30 5.24
C ASN A 1124 48.52 -13.83 5.62
N ILE A 1125 49.46 -12.90 5.36
CA ILE A 1125 49.31 -11.48 5.71
C ILE A 1125 48.08 -10.83 5.06
N SER A 1126 47.82 -11.16 3.79
CA SER A 1126 46.64 -10.66 3.07
C SER A 1126 45.34 -11.11 3.76
N ARG A 1127 45.29 -12.34 4.25
CA ARG A 1127 44.17 -12.93 4.98
C ARG A 1127 43.97 -12.30 6.36
N ILE A 1128 45.05 -11.98 7.06
CA ILE A 1128 44.98 -11.32 8.37
C ILE A 1128 44.37 -9.91 8.23
N TRP A 1129 44.84 -9.11 7.27
CA TRP A 1129 44.30 -7.77 7.01
C TRP A 1129 42.84 -7.78 6.55
N THR A 1130 42.43 -8.74 5.71
CA THR A 1130 41.03 -8.84 5.28
C THR A 1130 40.12 -9.20 6.45
N LEU A 1131 40.50 -10.18 7.27
CA LEU A 1131 39.73 -10.59 8.45
C LEU A 1131 39.66 -9.49 9.51
N LEU A 1132 40.75 -8.77 9.76
CA LEU A 1132 40.78 -7.59 10.65
C LEU A 1132 39.84 -6.48 10.16
N GLY A 1133 39.86 -6.18 8.85
CA GLY A 1133 38.96 -5.19 8.26
C GLY A 1133 37.48 -5.57 8.40
N LEU A 1134 37.15 -6.84 8.14
CA LEU A 1134 35.78 -7.37 8.29
C LEU A 1134 35.31 -7.35 9.75
N ALA A 1135 36.17 -7.75 10.69
CA ALA A 1135 35.89 -7.67 12.13
C ALA A 1135 35.61 -6.22 12.56
N ALA A 1136 36.43 -5.28 12.10
CA ALA A 1136 36.32 -3.87 12.42
C ALA A 1136 35.01 -3.24 11.90
N ILE A 1137 34.67 -3.43 10.63
CA ILE A 1137 33.43 -2.91 10.03
C ILE A 1137 32.20 -3.47 10.73
N SER A 1138 32.21 -4.77 10.99
CA SER A 1138 31.11 -5.45 11.69
C SER A 1138 30.96 -4.90 13.11
N ASN A 1139 32.06 -4.59 13.80
CA ASN A 1139 32.05 -4.00 15.13
C ASN A 1139 31.48 -2.56 15.14
N VAL A 1140 31.77 -1.75 14.11
CA VAL A 1140 31.15 -0.42 13.94
C VAL A 1140 29.63 -0.55 13.86
N GLY A 1141 29.13 -1.41 12.98
CA GLY A 1141 27.69 -1.64 12.81
C GLY A 1141 27.01 -2.09 14.12
N GLN A 1142 27.66 -3.03 14.84
CA GLN A 1142 27.17 -3.51 16.13
C GLN A 1142 27.05 -2.39 17.18
N ASN A 1143 28.04 -1.49 17.28
CA ASN A 1143 28.03 -0.41 18.26
C ASN A 1143 27.00 0.68 17.92
N ILE A 1144 26.83 1.03 16.64
CA ILE A 1144 25.80 1.97 16.18
C ILE A 1144 24.41 1.45 16.54
N PHE A 1145 24.12 0.18 16.21
CA PHE A 1145 22.83 -0.43 16.51
C PHE A 1145 22.57 -0.54 18.01
N ALA A 1146 23.59 -0.91 18.79
CA ALA A 1146 23.50 -0.97 20.24
C ALA A 1146 23.06 0.36 20.85
N PHE A 1147 23.71 1.48 20.49
CA PHE A 1147 23.35 2.80 21.02
C PHE A 1147 21.96 3.27 20.55
N PHE A 1148 21.54 2.90 19.32
CA PHE A 1148 20.20 3.15 18.82
C PHE A 1148 19.11 2.40 19.62
N VAL A 1149 19.36 1.13 19.96
CA VAL A 1149 18.40 0.34 20.74
C VAL A 1149 18.38 0.82 22.19
N ILE A 1150 19.54 1.16 22.78
CA ILE A 1150 19.62 1.67 24.16
C ILE A 1150 18.82 2.97 24.30
N SER A 1151 18.85 3.88 23.32
CA SER A 1151 18.09 5.14 23.41
C SER A 1151 16.58 4.94 23.46
N ASN A 1152 16.06 3.86 22.86
CA ASN A 1152 14.62 3.57 22.78
C ASN A 1152 14.15 2.58 23.86
N LEU A 1153 15.01 1.71 24.38
CA LEU A 1153 14.65 0.69 25.36
C LEU A 1153 15.11 1.06 26.78
N SER A 1154 14.51 0.43 27.79
CA SER A 1154 15.07 0.46 29.15
C SER A 1154 16.36 -0.38 29.21
N PRO A 1155 17.31 -0.06 30.12
CA PRO A 1155 18.55 -0.83 30.26
C PRO A 1155 18.30 -2.34 30.44
N LEU A 1156 17.29 -2.69 31.24
CA LEU A 1156 16.89 -4.09 31.44
C LEU A 1156 16.38 -4.75 30.16
N SER A 1157 15.52 -4.06 29.39
CA SER A 1157 14.99 -4.58 28.13
C SER A 1157 16.08 -4.79 27.09
N TYR A 1158 17.05 -3.86 27.03
CA TYR A 1158 18.22 -3.99 26.18
C TYR A 1158 19.09 -5.18 26.59
N SER A 1159 19.29 -5.40 27.89
CA SER A 1159 20.05 -6.56 28.38
C SER A 1159 19.39 -7.89 28.02
N VAL A 1160 18.06 -7.96 28.05
CA VAL A 1160 17.31 -9.17 27.63
C VAL A 1160 17.39 -9.37 26.12
N ALA A 1161 17.26 -8.31 25.32
CA ALA A 1161 17.46 -8.38 23.86
C ALA A 1161 18.87 -8.86 23.49
N ASN A 1162 19.89 -8.48 24.27
CA ASN A 1162 21.24 -8.99 24.11
C ASN A 1162 21.36 -10.49 24.40
N VAL A 1163 20.56 -11.08 25.31
CA VAL A 1163 20.54 -12.53 25.51
C VAL A 1163 20.02 -13.24 24.26
N THR A 1164 18.98 -12.72 23.61
CA THR A 1164 18.50 -13.23 22.32
C THR A 1164 19.59 -13.19 21.26
N LYS A 1165 20.32 -12.07 21.15
CA LYS A 1165 21.48 -11.97 20.26
C LYS A 1165 22.54 -13.04 20.56
N ARG A 1166 22.80 -13.33 21.84
CA ARG A 1166 23.81 -14.33 22.25
C ARG A 1166 23.44 -15.73 21.83
N ILE A 1167 22.16 -16.11 21.91
CA ILE A 1167 21.68 -17.43 21.46
C ILE A 1167 22.05 -17.66 19.99
N VAL A 1168 21.84 -16.65 19.13
CA VAL A 1168 22.21 -16.73 17.71
C VAL A 1168 23.72 -16.89 17.51
N ILE A 1169 24.53 -16.15 18.27
CA ILE A 1169 26.00 -16.25 18.21
C ILE A 1169 26.47 -17.63 18.66
N ILE A 1170 25.88 -18.18 19.73
CA ILE A 1170 26.21 -19.50 20.26
C ILE A 1170 25.89 -20.55 19.20
N SER A 1171 24.67 -20.60 18.67
CA SER A 1171 24.28 -21.53 17.61
C SER A 1171 25.17 -21.42 16.37
N GLY A 1172 25.51 -20.20 15.95
CA GLY A 1172 26.44 -19.96 14.84
C GLY A 1172 27.84 -20.48 15.14
N SER A 1173 28.40 -20.18 16.31
CA SER A 1173 29.74 -20.66 16.69
C SER A 1173 29.83 -22.18 16.77
N LEU A 1174 28.80 -22.84 17.27
CA LEU A 1174 28.72 -24.31 17.34
C LEU A 1174 28.70 -24.94 15.94
N PHE A 1175 27.98 -24.33 14.99
CA PHE A 1175 27.94 -24.80 13.61
C PHE A 1175 29.29 -24.58 12.89
N PHE A 1176 29.90 -23.40 13.06
CA PHE A 1176 31.11 -23.01 12.35
C PHE A 1176 32.39 -23.68 12.88
N PHE A 1177 32.54 -23.78 14.20
CA PHE A 1177 33.76 -24.33 14.82
C PHE A 1177 33.65 -25.81 15.18
N LYS A 1178 32.44 -26.39 15.11
CA LYS A 1178 32.16 -27.79 15.45
C LYS A 1178 32.67 -28.18 16.86
N ASP A 1179 32.59 -27.25 17.81
CA ASP A 1179 33.00 -27.47 19.20
C ASP A 1179 32.16 -28.62 19.82
N PRO A 1180 32.76 -29.52 20.62
CA PRO A 1180 32.03 -30.64 21.23
C PRO A 1180 31.00 -30.13 22.25
N ILE A 1181 29.74 -30.54 22.11
CA ILE A 1181 28.64 -30.09 22.97
C ILE A 1181 28.10 -31.28 23.76
N THR A 1182 27.99 -31.13 25.08
CA THR A 1182 27.32 -32.10 25.94
C THR A 1182 25.80 -31.85 25.97
N MET A 1183 25.01 -32.91 26.14
CA MET A 1183 23.55 -32.82 26.22
C MET A 1183 23.08 -31.91 27.38
N THR A 1184 23.87 -31.83 28.45
CA THR A 1184 23.67 -30.94 29.60
C THR A 1184 23.83 -29.46 29.23
N THR A 1185 24.77 -29.11 28.36
CA THR A 1185 24.93 -27.74 27.84
C THR A 1185 23.71 -27.35 26.99
N ILE A 1186 23.21 -28.24 26.14
CA ILE A 1186 21.98 -28.01 25.34
C ILE A 1186 20.78 -27.79 26.27
N PHE A 1187 20.62 -28.63 27.28
CA PHE A 1187 19.54 -28.53 28.25
C PHE A 1187 19.60 -27.22 29.06
N GLY A 1188 20.79 -26.81 29.51
CA GLY A 1188 21.00 -25.52 30.19
C GLY A 1188 20.63 -24.32 29.30
N MET A 1189 20.96 -24.37 28.01
CA MET A 1189 20.56 -23.34 27.03
C MET A 1189 19.03 -23.29 26.85
N CYS A 1190 18.34 -24.43 26.77
CA CYS A 1190 16.88 -24.49 26.67
C CYS A 1190 16.18 -23.87 27.89
N ILE A 1191 16.69 -24.10 29.10
CA ILE A 1191 16.16 -23.49 30.33
C ILE A 1191 16.33 -21.97 30.29
N ALA A 1192 17.51 -21.49 29.87
CA ALA A 1192 17.78 -20.05 29.77
C ALA A 1192 16.87 -19.36 28.73
N ILE A 1193 16.64 -19.99 27.57
CA ILE A 1193 15.71 -19.51 26.53
C ILE A 1193 14.27 -19.45 27.07
N SER A 1194 13.83 -20.48 27.78
CA SER A 1194 12.50 -20.53 28.39
C SER A 1194 12.31 -19.40 29.42
N GLY A 1195 13.35 -19.10 30.20
CA GLY A 1195 13.35 -17.97 31.14
C GLY A 1195 13.19 -16.61 30.45
N VAL A 1196 13.88 -16.38 29.32
CA VAL A 1196 13.74 -15.16 28.51
C VAL A 1196 12.33 -15.03 27.92
N PHE A 1197 11.75 -16.14 27.45
CA PHE A 1197 10.39 -16.17 26.94
C PHE A 1197 9.37 -15.80 28.03
N LEU A 1198 9.50 -16.40 29.21
CA LEU A 1198 8.66 -16.09 30.39
C LEU A 1198 8.78 -14.61 30.79
N TYR A 1199 9.99 -14.05 30.82
CA TYR A 1199 10.21 -12.63 31.10
C TYR A 1199 9.44 -11.73 30.11
N ASN A 1200 9.57 -11.99 28.81
CA ASN A 1200 8.90 -11.21 27.77
C ASN A 1200 7.38 -11.30 27.89
N ARG A 1201 6.85 -12.50 28.17
CA ARG A 1201 5.41 -12.72 28.39
C ARG A 1201 4.89 -11.97 29.61
N MET A 1202 5.62 -11.99 30.74
CA MET A 1202 5.22 -11.26 31.94
C MET A 1202 5.22 -9.74 31.73
N LYS A 1203 6.17 -9.22 30.96
CA LYS A 1203 6.20 -7.79 30.61
C LYS A 1203 5.05 -7.41 29.68
N LEU A 1204 4.68 -8.29 28.74
CA LEU A 1204 3.52 -8.13 27.85
C LEU A 1204 2.22 -8.12 28.64
N ASN A 1205 2.02 -9.08 29.54
CA ASN A 1205 0.83 -9.12 30.41
C ASN A 1205 0.71 -7.83 31.22
N ARG A 1206 1.80 -7.30 31.79
CA ARG A 1206 1.77 -6.00 32.47
C ARG A 1206 1.35 -4.83 31.57
N LEU A 1207 1.71 -4.86 30.29
CA LEU A 1207 1.28 -3.85 29.30
C LEU A 1207 -0.18 -4.04 28.84
N VAL A 1208 -0.68 -5.27 28.86
CA VAL A 1208 -2.07 -5.62 28.53
C VAL A 1208 -2.99 -5.28 29.72
N ASP A 1209 -2.59 -5.64 30.93
CA ASP A 1209 -3.30 -5.34 32.18
C ASP A 1209 -3.32 -3.84 32.50
N SER A 1210 -2.44 -3.04 31.87
CA SER A 1210 -2.42 -1.57 32.00
C SER A 1210 -3.15 -0.82 30.89
N LYS A 1211 -3.78 -1.52 29.93
CA LYS A 1211 -4.70 -0.90 28.97
C LYS A 1211 -6.14 -1.04 29.49
N PRO A 1212 -6.91 0.06 29.67
CA PRO A 1212 -8.35 -0.09 29.76
C PRO A 1212 -8.86 -0.62 28.42
N ILE A 1213 -9.61 -1.71 28.48
CA ILE A 1213 -10.23 -2.36 27.32
C ILE A 1213 -11.36 -1.42 26.85
N LEU A 1214 -11.14 -0.73 25.73
CA LEU A 1214 -12.24 -0.20 24.93
C LEU A 1214 -12.98 -1.37 24.30
N PRO A 1215 -14.32 -1.39 24.30
CA PRO A 1215 -15.09 -2.41 23.60
C PRO A 1215 -14.86 -2.22 22.09
N LEU A 1216 -14.06 -3.10 21.51
CA LEU A 1216 -13.94 -3.25 20.06
C LEU A 1216 -15.25 -3.82 19.55
N THR A 1217 -15.92 -3.08 18.65
CA THR A 1217 -17.01 -3.53 17.79
C THR A 1217 -16.53 -4.64 16.84
N LYS A 1218 -16.38 -5.84 17.38
CA LYS A 1218 -16.27 -7.09 16.64
C LYS A 1218 -17.04 -8.12 17.46
N ASP A 1219 -18.32 -8.26 17.14
CA ASP A 1219 -19.13 -9.49 17.23
C ASP A 1219 -20.60 -9.12 16.98
N LEU A 1220 -20.95 -8.93 15.70
CA LEU A 1220 -22.34 -9.02 15.22
C LEU A 1220 -22.39 -10.03 14.07
N HIS A 1221 -21.92 -11.24 14.35
CA HIS A 1221 -22.25 -12.44 13.57
C HIS A 1221 -22.55 -13.59 14.53
N SER A 1222 -23.78 -13.64 15.04
CA SER A 1222 -24.61 -14.85 15.21
C SER A 1222 -25.79 -14.56 16.16
N PRO A 1223 -27.01 -15.06 15.87
CA PRO A 1223 -28.17 -14.88 16.72
C PRO A 1223 -28.22 -16.00 17.76
N GLY A 1224 -28.28 -15.65 19.05
CA GLY A 1224 -28.43 -16.60 20.15
C GLY A 1224 -29.41 -16.08 21.19
N LEU A 1225 -30.55 -16.75 21.30
CA LEU A 1225 -31.63 -16.52 22.25
C LEU A 1225 -31.14 -16.44 23.72
N GLY A 1226 -31.86 -15.69 24.56
CA GLY A 1226 -32.06 -16.10 25.95
C GLY A 1226 -32.13 -15.03 27.04
N ASN A 1227 -33.31 -14.42 27.17
CA ASN A 1227 -33.98 -13.97 28.39
C ASN A 1227 -33.42 -12.83 29.29
N PRO A 1228 -34.33 -12.16 30.04
CA PRO A 1228 -34.11 -10.85 30.64
C PRO A 1228 -33.95 -10.91 32.18
N ILE A 1229 -33.71 -9.73 32.78
CA ILE A 1229 -34.05 -9.32 34.16
C ILE A 1229 -32.91 -9.31 35.21
N THR A 1230 -32.78 -8.12 35.83
CA THR A 1230 -32.29 -7.74 37.17
C THR A 1230 -30.86 -8.08 37.62
N ALA A 1231 -30.04 -7.06 37.83
CA ALA A 1231 -29.83 -6.40 39.12
C ALA A 1231 -29.00 -5.11 38.93
#